data_AF-A0A6N0DVI5-F1
#
_entry.id   AF-A0A6N0DVI5-F1
#
_cell.length_a   1.000
_cell.length_b   1.000
_cell.length_c   1.000
_cell.angle_alpha   90.00
_cell.angle_beta   90.00
_cell.angle_gamma   90.00
#
_symmetry.space_group_name_H-M   'P 1'
#
loop_
_entity.id
_entity.type
_entity.pdbx_description
1 polymer ?
#
loop_
_entity_poly.entity_id
_entity_poly.type
_entity_poly.pdbx_seq_one_letter_code
_entity_poly.pdbx_strand_id
1 'polypeptide(L)'
;MGAVLLSAVLLSACLLAASGSATAAESADLSRINRQIPALVQDGETKKAERLAKRYVAETAKIYGEKSAEYATALTWLGWVYRKDQRYDAATPLLAKALAIRQRRLGPDHALVATSLYNLAGLYEDQGRDAKAAKLIARAEAIKTKLAGVGDLETVPRRIVELSRAGKEDAALQLGHRYLTLAKERYGADQPRLVSALIELAFLYESAGRIDEAEALLKQALAIEEKTYGTESLEAAEGLDRLARLYQSQGREKDAEPLLKRVLAIRKAQLERGDELVIETLYALAGLYEAQGLQQNAEDLYAEAAALQKDQPRMRAAFRAEQPSYAVVKAYYATDRKNTGADDPAEIYGGDRGPLVFGEVEVSIPRDHRMGEVETPSIWRLEWCNDPERFVVLLDVDETGKQRFFDAVAKRVESAPGKSAFIFVHGYNVAFVDAARRTAQMAYDLGFAGAPVFYSWPSQARYAAYKVDETNAEWSRHDFQNFLRDFAARSKAEHIYLIAHSMGTRVLTGALKELFLEEPQLRDRFDEIILAAPDIDADTFRRDIAPKILAGKRRATLYASSGDYALMASKSFAGYRRAGDTAGGITIVPGIDTIDASTTSTDFVGHSYYADSESVLGDLRDLILQGKRAESRTRLEPVVTDTGRYWTFDGEDDAPTP
;
A
#
# COMPACT_ATOMS: atom_id res chain seq x y z
N MET A 1 19.82 39.61 -16.30
CA MET A 1 19.23 38.26 -16.17
C MET A 1 19.96 37.33 -15.18
N GLY A 2 20.92 37.79 -14.36
CA GLY A 2 21.83 36.91 -13.60
C GLY A 2 21.61 36.76 -12.08
N ALA A 3 20.48 37.21 -11.51
CA ALA A 3 20.31 37.23 -10.03
C ALA A 3 19.27 36.23 -9.47
N VAL A 4 18.52 35.52 -10.31
CA VAL A 4 17.35 34.71 -9.86
C VAL A 4 17.66 33.21 -9.74
N LEU A 5 18.77 32.71 -10.27
CA LEU A 5 19.11 31.27 -10.27
C LEU A 5 19.84 30.76 -9.02
N LEU A 6 20.29 31.64 -8.12
CA LEU A 6 21.09 31.22 -6.96
C LEU A 6 20.24 30.78 -5.74
N SER A 7 19.00 31.25 -5.62
CA SER A 7 18.14 30.95 -4.47
C SER A 7 17.44 29.58 -4.59
N ALA A 8 17.12 29.12 -5.80
CA ALA A 8 16.41 27.85 -6.00
C ALA A 8 17.32 26.61 -6.00
N VAL A 9 18.62 26.75 -6.30
CA VAL A 9 19.54 25.60 -6.45
C VAL A 9 20.33 25.28 -5.17
N LEU A 10 20.40 26.22 -4.21
CA LEU A 10 21.05 26.01 -2.90
C LEU A 10 20.09 25.45 -1.83
N LEU A 11 18.78 25.38 -2.10
CA LEU A 11 17.73 24.93 -1.18
C LEU A 11 17.31 23.45 -1.34
N SER A 12 17.98 22.65 -2.19
CA SER A 12 17.91 21.19 -2.05
C SER A 12 18.84 20.74 -0.93
N ALA A 13 18.38 20.91 0.30
CA ALA A 13 19.02 20.31 1.46
C ALA A 13 18.98 18.78 1.31
N CYS A 14 20.11 18.20 0.91
CA CYS A 14 20.34 16.78 1.05
C CYS A 14 20.21 16.39 2.53
N LEU A 15 19.12 15.74 2.90
CA LEU A 15 19.15 14.70 3.91
C LEU A 15 19.86 13.49 3.28
N LEU A 16 21.18 13.49 3.41
CA LEU A 16 22.00 12.29 3.27
C LEU A 16 22.15 11.73 4.69
N ALA A 17 21.87 10.44 4.84
CA ALA A 17 22.03 9.73 6.10
C ALA A 17 23.46 9.96 6.64
N ALA A 18 23.54 10.44 7.87
CA ALA A 18 24.77 10.69 8.58
C ALA A 18 25.53 9.38 8.79
N SER A 19 26.51 9.09 7.93
CA SER A 19 27.38 7.91 8.05
C SER A 19 28.49 8.13 9.08
N GLY A 20 28.18 8.67 10.26
CA GLY A 20 29.18 9.05 11.26
C GLY A 20 28.65 8.96 12.69
N SER A 21 29.58 8.81 13.62
CA SER A 21 29.44 8.67 15.09
C SER A 21 28.81 9.89 15.79
N ALA A 22 27.95 10.64 15.10
CA ALA A 22 27.30 11.85 15.58
C ALA A 22 26.10 11.49 16.43
N THR A 23 25.97 12.10 17.60
CA THR A 23 24.73 12.05 18.37
C THR A 23 23.60 12.80 17.65
N ALA A 24 22.34 12.45 17.96
CA ALA A 24 21.18 13.17 17.42
C ALA A 24 21.23 14.68 17.69
N ALA A 25 21.79 15.07 18.84
CA ALA A 25 21.98 16.47 19.22
C ALA A 25 23.01 17.20 18.33
N GLU A 26 24.14 16.55 18.01
CA GLU A 26 25.17 17.09 17.11
C GLU A 26 24.63 17.26 15.69
N SER A 27 23.86 16.27 15.19
CA SER A 27 23.21 16.36 13.88
C SER A 27 22.18 17.50 13.82
N ALA A 28 21.36 17.64 14.87
CA ALA A 28 20.38 18.72 14.96
C ALA A 28 21.04 20.12 15.01
N ASP A 29 22.16 20.27 15.72
CA ASP A 29 22.89 21.54 15.78
C ASP A 29 23.50 21.90 14.42
N LEU A 30 24.18 20.96 13.76
CA LEU A 30 24.75 21.17 12.43
C LEU A 30 23.68 21.50 11.38
N SER A 31 22.52 20.86 11.47
CA SER A 31 21.36 21.16 10.62
C SER A 31 20.85 22.59 10.84
N ARG A 32 20.81 23.06 12.10
CA ARG A 32 20.47 24.44 12.45
C ARG A 32 21.50 25.43 11.92
N ILE A 33 22.79 25.16 12.11
CA ILE A 33 23.90 25.97 11.60
C ILE A 33 23.80 26.14 10.08
N ASN A 34 23.58 25.04 9.36
CA ASN A 34 23.42 25.02 7.90
C ASN A 34 22.28 25.93 7.41
N ARG A 35 21.14 25.99 8.13
CA ARG A 35 20.02 26.88 7.81
C ARG A 35 20.27 28.35 8.12
N GLN A 36 21.10 28.66 9.11
CA GLN A 36 21.32 30.04 9.58
C GLN A 36 22.34 30.83 8.75
N ILE A 37 23.37 30.16 8.20
CA ILE A 37 24.42 30.82 7.40
C ILE A 37 23.84 31.67 6.25
N PRO A 38 22.93 31.17 5.38
CA PRO A 38 22.37 31.99 4.29
C PRO A 38 21.59 33.21 4.78
N ALA A 39 20.78 33.06 5.83
CA ALA A 39 20.02 34.17 6.41
C ALA A 39 20.95 35.28 6.91
N LEU A 40 22.00 34.92 7.66
CA LEU A 40 22.98 35.90 8.16
C LEU A 40 23.69 36.67 7.04
N VAL A 41 23.96 36.03 5.90
CA VAL A 41 24.56 36.74 4.76
C VAL A 41 23.55 37.66 4.06
N GLN A 42 22.27 37.26 3.98
CA GLN A 42 21.21 38.11 3.43
C GLN A 42 20.99 39.35 4.30
N ASP A 43 21.05 39.20 5.62
CA ASP A 43 20.90 40.28 6.59
C ASP A 43 22.14 41.20 6.67
N GLY A 44 23.17 40.97 5.84
CA GLY A 44 24.41 41.73 5.84
C GLY A 44 25.33 41.42 7.03
N GLU A 45 25.00 40.42 7.83
CA GLU A 45 25.75 39.98 9.01
C GLU A 45 26.96 39.09 8.65
N THR A 46 27.73 39.47 7.64
CA THR A 46 28.78 38.63 7.01
C THR A 46 29.83 38.13 8.02
N LYS A 47 30.17 38.91 9.06
CA LYS A 47 31.09 38.48 10.13
C LYS A 47 30.51 37.37 11.01
N LYS A 48 29.20 37.39 11.29
CA LYS A 48 28.54 36.30 12.03
C LYS A 48 28.44 35.06 11.15
N ALA A 49 28.08 35.23 9.88
CA ALA A 49 28.04 34.14 8.90
C ALA A 49 29.41 33.46 8.75
N GLU A 50 30.51 34.22 8.68
CA GLU A 50 31.87 33.67 8.58
C GLU A 50 32.23 32.82 9.81
N ARG A 51 31.95 33.32 11.02
CA ARG A 51 32.20 32.55 12.25
C ARG A 51 31.41 31.25 12.26
N LEU A 52 30.13 31.32 11.89
CA LEU A 52 29.23 30.18 11.88
C LEU A 52 29.63 29.15 10.81
N ALA A 53 30.00 29.60 9.61
CA ALA A 53 30.48 28.74 8.53
C ALA A 53 31.84 28.08 8.86
N LYS A 54 32.78 28.79 9.51
CA LYS A 54 34.04 28.19 9.98
C LYS A 54 33.80 27.11 11.03
N ARG A 55 32.91 27.37 11.98
CA ARG A 55 32.47 26.37 12.97
C ARG A 55 31.89 25.15 12.26
N TYR A 56 31.01 25.37 11.28
CA TYR A 56 30.40 24.28 10.51
C TYR A 56 31.44 23.39 9.82
N VAL A 57 32.45 24.00 9.19
CA VAL A 57 33.56 23.26 8.55
C VAL A 57 34.36 22.44 9.56
N ALA A 58 34.70 23.03 10.72
CA ALA A 58 35.48 22.34 11.74
C ALA A 58 34.73 21.15 12.36
N GLU A 59 33.44 21.35 12.68
CA GLU A 59 32.62 20.31 13.30
C GLU A 59 32.30 19.18 12.30
N THR A 60 31.97 19.50 11.05
CA THR A 60 31.74 18.47 10.03
C THR A 60 33.00 17.67 9.69
N ALA A 61 34.19 18.31 9.71
CA ALA A 61 35.46 17.60 9.56
C ALA A 61 35.70 16.61 10.71
N LYS A 62 35.40 17.02 11.95
CA LYS A 62 35.57 16.19 13.14
C LYS A 62 34.59 15.03 13.19
N ILE A 63 33.32 15.29 12.91
CA ILE A 63 32.22 14.34 13.11
C ILE A 63 32.11 13.36 11.93
N TYR A 64 32.25 13.85 10.70
CA TYR A 64 32.02 13.06 9.49
C TYR A 64 33.29 12.81 8.68
N GLY A 65 34.39 13.49 8.98
CA GLY A 65 35.66 13.39 8.26
C GLY A 65 35.75 14.31 7.03
N GLU A 66 36.98 14.66 6.63
CA GLU A 66 37.23 15.60 5.52
C GLU A 66 36.86 15.09 4.11
N LYS A 67 36.40 13.85 4.02
CA LYS A 67 35.89 13.27 2.77
C LYS A 67 34.36 13.25 2.76
N SER A 68 33.69 13.79 3.79
CA SER A 68 32.24 13.69 3.92
C SER A 68 31.46 14.64 3.00
N ALA A 69 30.16 14.40 2.83
CA ALA A 69 29.30 15.21 1.98
C ALA A 69 28.93 16.50 2.73
N GLU A 70 28.75 16.36 4.05
CA GLU A 70 28.52 17.39 5.05
C GLU A 70 29.70 18.36 5.07
N TYR A 71 30.94 17.85 5.05
CA TYR A 71 32.14 18.67 4.96
C TYR A 71 32.24 19.41 3.62
N ALA A 72 31.91 18.76 2.50
CA ALA A 72 31.84 19.45 1.20
C ALA A 72 30.78 20.56 1.17
N THR A 73 29.64 20.36 1.84
CA THR A 73 28.59 21.38 2.01
C THR A 73 29.06 22.53 2.90
N ALA A 74 29.73 22.25 4.02
CA ALA A 74 30.29 23.27 4.87
C ALA A 74 31.36 24.12 4.15
N LEU A 75 32.23 23.49 3.36
CA LEU A 75 33.19 24.19 2.49
C LEU A 75 32.49 25.07 1.45
N THR A 76 31.35 24.62 0.90
CA THR A 76 30.56 25.40 -0.05
C THR A 76 30.01 26.68 0.60
N TRP A 77 29.47 26.57 1.82
CA TRP A 77 28.98 27.74 2.56
C TRP A 77 30.07 28.73 2.92
N LEU A 78 31.21 28.27 3.43
CA LEU A 78 32.31 29.17 3.74
C LEU A 78 32.87 29.84 2.48
N GLY A 79 32.96 29.10 1.37
CA GLY A 79 33.33 29.67 0.06
C GLY A 79 32.35 30.73 -0.42
N TRP A 80 31.05 30.54 -0.20
CA TRP A 80 30.02 31.53 -0.56
C TRP A 80 30.09 32.79 0.32
N VAL A 81 30.30 32.64 1.63
CA VAL A 81 30.52 33.77 2.55
C VAL A 81 31.72 34.61 2.09
N TYR A 82 32.84 33.97 1.75
CA TYR A 82 34.02 34.68 1.24
C TYR A 82 33.80 35.32 -0.13
N ARG A 83 33.05 34.68 -1.03
CA ARG A 83 32.65 35.28 -2.31
C ARG A 83 31.84 36.56 -2.09
N LYS A 84 30.90 36.56 -1.15
CA LYS A 84 30.08 37.74 -0.80
C LYS A 84 30.90 38.86 -0.19
N ASP A 85 31.93 38.51 0.58
CA ASP A 85 32.91 39.45 1.12
C ASP A 85 34.01 39.84 0.10
N GLN A 86 33.87 39.45 -1.17
CA GLN A 86 34.84 39.67 -2.26
C GLN A 86 36.25 39.09 -2.01
N ARG A 87 36.38 38.16 -1.06
CA ARG A 87 37.62 37.45 -0.72
C ARG A 87 37.80 36.23 -1.62
N TYR A 88 37.93 36.47 -2.91
CA TYR A 88 37.88 35.43 -3.93
C TYR A 88 39.05 34.42 -3.84
N ASP A 89 40.24 34.86 -3.43
CA ASP A 89 41.40 33.99 -3.22
C ASP A 89 41.18 32.97 -2.10
N ALA A 90 40.43 33.35 -1.07
CA ALA A 90 40.06 32.44 0.02
C ALA A 90 38.90 31.51 -0.35
N ALA A 91 37.97 31.97 -1.20
CA ALA A 91 36.81 31.18 -1.65
C ALA A 91 37.19 30.07 -2.63
N THR A 92 38.12 30.35 -3.56
CA THR A 92 38.48 29.46 -4.66
C THR A 92 38.93 28.06 -4.21
N PRO A 93 39.90 27.92 -3.29
CA PRO A 93 40.35 26.60 -2.85
C PRO A 93 39.26 25.81 -2.11
N LEU A 94 38.33 26.49 -1.43
CA LEU A 94 37.23 25.83 -0.70
C LEU A 94 36.21 25.21 -1.68
N LEU A 95 35.77 25.96 -2.68
CA LEU A 95 34.84 25.45 -3.70
C LEU A 95 35.48 24.38 -4.57
N ALA A 96 36.78 24.51 -4.88
CA ALA A 96 37.52 23.48 -5.60
C ALA A 96 37.66 22.18 -4.78
N LYS A 97 37.94 22.27 -3.47
CA LYS A 97 37.98 21.10 -2.57
C LYS A 97 36.60 20.43 -2.46
N ALA A 98 35.53 21.22 -2.31
CA ALA A 98 34.17 20.70 -2.28
C ALA A 98 33.78 19.97 -3.58
N LEU A 99 34.13 20.53 -4.73
CA LEU A 99 33.95 19.91 -6.05
C LEU A 99 34.71 18.57 -6.13
N ALA A 100 35.99 18.54 -5.75
CA ALA A 100 36.81 17.33 -5.80
C ALA A 100 36.26 16.21 -4.89
N ILE A 101 35.77 16.55 -3.69
CA ILE A 101 35.12 15.59 -2.79
C ILE A 101 33.86 15.01 -3.45
N ARG A 102 33.00 15.88 -3.99
CA ARG A 102 31.75 15.45 -4.66
C ARG A 102 32.03 14.60 -5.90
N GLN A 103 33.01 14.95 -6.72
CA GLN A 103 33.42 14.15 -7.88
C GLN A 103 33.93 12.77 -7.47
N ARG A 104 34.73 12.69 -6.41
CA ARG A 104 35.27 11.40 -5.93
C ARG A 104 34.18 10.50 -5.34
N ARG A 105 33.21 11.10 -4.64
CA ARG A 105 32.15 10.36 -3.95
C ARG A 105 31.00 9.94 -4.86
N LEU A 106 30.58 10.83 -5.76
CA LEU A 106 29.34 10.71 -6.52
C LEU A 106 29.58 10.42 -8.00
N GLY A 107 30.85 10.48 -8.44
CA GLY A 107 31.21 10.41 -9.85
C GLY A 107 31.16 11.78 -10.56
N PRO A 108 31.82 11.90 -11.73
CA PRO A 108 32.00 13.18 -12.42
C PRO A 108 30.71 13.74 -13.06
N ASP A 109 29.67 12.93 -13.23
CA ASP A 109 28.43 13.28 -13.94
C ASP A 109 27.21 13.46 -13.00
N HIS A 110 27.44 13.54 -11.69
CA HIS A 110 26.35 13.72 -10.72
C HIS A 110 25.80 15.16 -10.70
N ALA A 111 24.50 15.34 -10.43
CA ALA A 111 23.85 16.66 -10.37
C ALA A 111 24.55 17.66 -9.43
N LEU A 112 24.92 17.22 -8.22
CA LEU A 112 25.70 18.04 -7.27
C LEU A 112 27.11 18.43 -7.75
N VAL A 113 27.71 17.66 -8.67
CA VAL A 113 28.96 18.07 -9.35
C VAL A 113 28.67 19.21 -10.31
N ALA A 114 27.57 19.16 -11.08
CA ALA A 114 27.13 20.29 -11.91
C ALA A 114 26.89 21.55 -11.06
N THR A 115 26.19 21.45 -9.93
CA THR A 115 26.00 22.57 -8.99
C THR A 115 27.33 23.14 -8.48
N SER A 116 28.29 22.27 -8.16
CA SER A 116 29.60 22.70 -7.67
C SER A 116 30.44 23.40 -8.76
N LEU A 117 30.29 22.95 -10.01
CA LEU A 117 30.87 23.59 -11.18
C LEU A 117 30.27 24.98 -11.42
N TYR A 118 28.95 25.16 -11.29
CA TYR A 118 28.32 26.49 -11.37
C TYR A 118 28.81 27.44 -10.27
N ASN A 119 28.91 26.95 -9.03
CA ASN A 119 29.38 27.77 -7.92
C ASN A 119 30.82 28.26 -8.13
N LEU A 120 31.70 27.38 -8.62
CA LEU A 120 33.08 27.74 -8.96
C LEU A 120 33.16 28.63 -10.21
N ALA A 121 32.28 28.43 -11.19
CA ALA A 121 32.19 29.29 -12.38
C ALA A 121 31.81 30.72 -12.01
N GLY A 122 30.76 30.91 -11.21
CA GLY A 122 30.34 32.23 -10.75
C GLY A 122 31.43 32.94 -9.94
N LEU A 123 32.25 32.20 -9.19
CA LEU A 123 33.42 32.78 -8.52
C LEU A 123 34.49 33.27 -9.51
N TYR A 124 34.69 32.58 -10.64
CA TYR A 124 35.60 33.04 -11.69
C TYR A 124 35.04 34.22 -12.49
N GLU A 125 33.73 34.30 -12.71
CA GLU A 125 33.08 35.48 -13.30
C GLU A 125 33.28 36.71 -12.43
N ASP A 126 33.07 36.59 -11.10
CA ASP A 126 33.33 37.67 -10.14
C ASP A 126 34.80 38.14 -10.15
N GLN A 127 35.74 37.28 -10.57
CA GLN A 127 37.17 37.61 -10.73
C GLN A 127 37.53 38.15 -12.13
N GLY A 128 36.55 38.29 -13.04
CA GLY A 128 36.79 38.67 -14.45
C GLY A 128 37.49 37.59 -15.28
N ARG A 129 37.41 36.31 -14.86
CA ARG A 129 38.07 35.16 -15.49
C ARG A 129 37.09 34.34 -16.33
N ASP A 130 36.41 35.02 -17.24
CA ASP A 130 35.28 34.50 -18.02
C ASP A 130 35.62 33.23 -18.81
N ALA A 131 36.83 33.14 -19.38
CA ALA A 131 37.26 31.95 -20.11
C ALA A 131 37.35 30.69 -19.23
N LYS A 132 37.62 30.83 -17.93
CA LYS A 132 37.62 29.70 -16.99
C LYS A 132 36.20 29.38 -16.51
N ALA A 133 35.37 30.40 -16.30
CA ALA A 133 33.97 30.22 -15.96
C ALA A 133 33.20 29.49 -17.09
N ALA A 134 33.36 29.93 -18.34
CA ALA A 134 32.70 29.34 -19.51
C ALA A 134 33.00 27.84 -19.65
N LYS A 135 34.25 27.41 -19.41
CA LYS A 135 34.62 25.98 -19.42
C LYS A 135 33.89 25.17 -18.36
N LEU A 136 33.72 25.72 -17.16
CA LEU A 136 33.03 25.05 -16.05
C LEU A 136 31.52 25.00 -16.30
N ILE A 137 30.93 26.08 -16.82
CA ILE A 137 29.50 26.15 -17.20
C ILE A 137 29.22 25.13 -18.30
N ALA A 138 30.02 25.09 -19.36
CA ALA A 138 29.85 24.11 -20.45
C ALA A 138 29.87 22.66 -19.93
N ARG A 139 30.77 22.35 -18.98
CA ARG A 139 30.81 21.03 -18.34
C ARG A 139 29.57 20.77 -17.49
N ALA A 140 29.10 21.76 -16.73
CA ALA A 140 27.92 21.63 -15.89
C ALA A 140 26.64 21.46 -16.72
N GLU A 141 26.52 22.14 -17.87
CA GLU A 141 25.41 22.00 -18.81
C GLU A 141 25.45 20.66 -19.55
N ALA A 142 26.63 20.16 -19.91
CA ALA A 142 26.76 18.82 -20.49
C ALA A 142 26.27 17.74 -19.50
N ILE A 143 26.61 17.88 -18.21
CA ILE A 143 26.10 17.00 -17.14
C ILE A 143 24.57 17.12 -17.02
N LYS A 144 24.03 18.35 -16.96
CA LYS A 144 22.57 18.57 -16.90
C LYS A 144 21.84 17.98 -18.10
N THR A 145 22.37 18.17 -19.30
CA THR A 145 21.80 17.63 -20.55
C THR A 145 21.81 16.10 -20.54
N LYS A 146 22.91 15.49 -20.10
CA LYS A 146 23.02 14.04 -19.90
C LYS A 146 21.98 13.54 -18.89
N LEU A 147 21.75 14.27 -17.79
CA LEU A 147 20.75 13.93 -16.78
C LEU A 147 19.30 14.19 -17.24
N ALA A 148 19.05 15.15 -18.13
CA ALA A 148 17.72 15.44 -18.67
C ALA A 148 17.24 14.38 -19.67
N GLY A 149 18.15 13.73 -20.41
CA GLY A 149 17.83 12.62 -21.31
C GLY A 149 17.43 11.30 -20.61
N VAL A 150 17.49 11.26 -19.28
CA VAL A 150 17.31 10.05 -18.46
C VAL A 150 15.85 9.85 -17.99
N GLY A 151 14.98 10.86 -18.14
CA GLY A 151 13.65 10.82 -17.52
C GLY A 151 13.76 10.93 -16.00
N ASP A 152 12.70 11.41 -15.36
CA ASP A 152 12.70 11.54 -13.91
C ASP A 152 12.66 10.14 -13.27
N LEU A 153 13.75 9.70 -12.66
CA LEU A 153 13.83 8.41 -11.95
C LEU A 153 12.70 8.26 -10.92
N GLU A 154 12.19 9.36 -10.39
CA GLU A 154 11.06 9.38 -9.46
C GLU A 154 9.76 8.85 -10.10
N THR A 155 9.62 8.95 -11.42
CA THR A 155 8.43 8.49 -12.16
C THR A 155 8.56 7.06 -12.70
N VAL A 156 9.77 6.50 -12.71
CA VAL A 156 10.03 5.18 -13.32
C VAL A 156 9.35 4.04 -12.56
N PRO A 157 9.39 3.95 -11.22
CA PRO A 157 8.69 2.91 -10.47
C PRO A 157 7.19 2.88 -10.78
N ARG A 158 6.53 4.05 -10.81
CA ARG A 158 5.11 4.17 -11.17
C ARG A 158 4.83 3.55 -12.54
N ARG A 159 5.69 3.82 -13.52
CA ARG A 159 5.52 3.32 -14.89
C ARG A 159 5.82 1.83 -15.05
N ILE A 160 6.71 1.27 -14.20
CA ILE A 160 6.90 -0.18 -14.10
C ILE A 160 5.60 -0.83 -13.63
N VAL A 161 4.99 -0.29 -12.57
CA VAL A 161 3.70 -0.78 -12.05
C VAL A 161 2.59 -0.67 -13.10
N GLU A 162 2.49 0.44 -13.82
CA GLU A 162 1.53 0.62 -14.92
C GLU A 162 1.70 -0.45 -16.02
N LEU A 163 2.94 -0.81 -16.38
CA LEU A 163 3.22 -1.84 -17.37
C LEU A 163 2.89 -3.25 -16.86
N SER A 164 3.23 -3.56 -15.61
CA SER A 164 2.89 -4.85 -14.99
C SER A 164 1.37 -5.05 -14.92
N ARG A 165 0.61 -4.00 -14.56
CA ARG A 165 -0.86 -4.04 -14.54
C ARG A 165 -1.49 -4.23 -15.91
N ALA A 166 -0.88 -3.65 -16.94
CA ALA A 166 -1.31 -3.83 -18.32
C ALA A 166 -0.96 -5.22 -18.88
N GLY A 167 -0.43 -6.15 -18.08
CA GLY A 167 0.06 -7.46 -18.51
C GLY A 167 1.27 -7.39 -19.44
N LYS A 168 1.96 -6.25 -19.51
CA LYS A 168 3.11 -6.02 -20.39
C LYS A 168 4.40 -6.35 -19.65
N GLU A 169 4.51 -7.60 -19.20
CA GLU A 169 5.62 -8.07 -18.35
C GLU A 169 7.00 -7.83 -18.99
N ASP A 170 7.15 -8.09 -20.29
CA ASP A 170 8.40 -7.82 -21.02
C ASP A 170 8.80 -6.34 -21.00
N ALA A 171 7.82 -5.44 -21.13
CA ALA A 171 8.07 -4.01 -21.11
C ALA A 171 8.40 -3.52 -19.69
N ALA A 172 7.74 -4.09 -18.67
CA ALA A 172 8.04 -3.81 -17.27
C ALA A 172 9.46 -4.27 -16.91
N LEU A 173 9.85 -5.49 -17.31
CA LEU A 173 11.21 -6.02 -17.16
C LEU A 173 12.26 -5.15 -17.86
N GLN A 174 12.01 -4.76 -19.12
CA GLN A 174 12.89 -3.83 -19.84
C GLN A 174 13.04 -2.49 -19.12
N LEU A 175 11.93 -1.96 -18.58
CA LEU A 175 11.96 -0.70 -17.83
C LEU A 175 12.66 -0.85 -16.48
N GLY A 176 12.50 -1.97 -15.78
CA GLY A 176 13.24 -2.28 -14.54
C GLY A 176 14.75 -2.37 -14.77
N HIS A 177 15.20 -3.01 -15.85
CA HIS A 177 16.61 -3.02 -16.24
C HIS A 177 17.15 -1.62 -16.54
N ARG A 178 16.35 -0.81 -17.25
CA ARG A 178 16.68 0.57 -17.53
C ARG A 178 16.74 1.38 -16.24
N TYR A 179 15.79 1.19 -15.32
CA TYR A 179 15.75 1.84 -14.01
C TYR A 179 17.03 1.56 -13.22
N LEU A 180 17.41 0.29 -13.12
CA LEU A 180 18.63 -0.11 -12.42
C LEU A 180 19.89 0.49 -13.05
N THR A 181 19.98 0.50 -14.38
CA THR A 181 21.11 1.09 -15.11
C THR A 181 21.21 2.58 -14.84
N LEU A 182 20.09 3.31 -14.93
CA LEU A 182 20.04 4.74 -14.70
C LEU A 182 20.29 5.11 -13.22
N ALA A 183 19.74 4.33 -12.28
CA ALA A 183 20.02 4.49 -10.86
C ALA A 183 21.51 4.25 -10.56
N LYS A 184 22.12 3.25 -11.19
CA LYS A 184 23.57 2.96 -11.07
C LYS A 184 24.43 4.08 -11.64
N GLU A 185 24.04 4.66 -12.78
CA GLU A 185 24.74 5.82 -13.37
C GLU A 185 24.61 7.09 -12.52
N ARG A 186 23.42 7.33 -11.95
CA ARG A 186 23.14 8.54 -11.17
C ARG A 186 23.74 8.49 -9.77
N TYR A 187 23.59 7.38 -9.07
CA TYR A 187 23.97 7.26 -7.67
C TYR A 187 25.34 6.57 -7.51
N GLY A 188 25.69 5.65 -8.40
CA GLY A 188 26.86 4.77 -8.26
C GLY A 188 26.49 3.38 -7.74
N ALA A 189 27.36 2.40 -7.99
CA ALA A 189 27.08 0.97 -7.80
C ALA A 189 26.92 0.50 -6.34
N ASP A 190 27.39 1.30 -5.38
CA ASP A 190 27.48 0.93 -3.95
C ASP A 190 26.66 1.88 -3.06
N GLN A 191 25.73 2.66 -3.62
CA GLN A 191 24.95 3.62 -2.83
C GLN A 191 23.60 3.02 -2.40
N PRO A 192 23.11 3.30 -1.17
CA PRO A 192 21.80 2.86 -0.70
C PRO A 192 20.63 3.23 -1.62
N ARG A 193 20.72 4.36 -2.33
CA ARG A 193 19.68 4.78 -3.29
C ARG A 193 19.50 3.81 -4.47
N LEU A 194 20.48 2.94 -4.74
CA LEU A 194 20.38 1.87 -5.74
C LEU A 194 19.49 0.71 -5.29
N VAL A 195 19.33 0.50 -3.98
CA VAL A 195 18.60 -0.62 -3.39
C VAL A 195 17.17 -0.69 -3.92
N SER A 196 16.48 0.45 -4.01
CA SER A 196 15.13 0.51 -4.59
C SER A 196 15.07 -0.09 -5.99
N ALA A 197 15.99 0.28 -6.89
CA ALA A 197 16.01 -0.25 -8.25
C ALA A 197 16.38 -1.75 -8.34
N LEU A 198 17.21 -2.24 -7.41
CA LEU A 198 17.53 -3.66 -7.31
C LEU A 198 16.30 -4.46 -6.86
N ILE A 199 15.58 -3.97 -5.85
CA ILE A 199 14.37 -4.59 -5.31
C ILE A 199 13.26 -4.61 -6.36
N GLU A 200 13.01 -3.49 -7.05
CA GLU A 200 11.99 -3.42 -8.10
C GLU A 200 12.23 -4.44 -9.22
N LEU A 201 13.48 -4.56 -9.68
CA LEU A 201 13.82 -5.55 -10.70
C LEU A 201 13.76 -6.99 -10.15
N ALA A 202 14.09 -7.20 -8.87
CA ALA A 202 13.95 -8.51 -8.24
C ALA A 202 12.49 -8.97 -8.20
N PHE A 203 11.56 -8.08 -7.87
CA PHE A 203 10.13 -8.39 -7.89
C PHE A 203 9.61 -8.72 -9.29
N LEU A 204 10.05 -7.98 -10.30
CA LEU A 204 9.69 -8.29 -11.70
C LEU A 204 10.20 -9.66 -12.14
N TYR A 205 11.37 -10.07 -11.65
CA TYR A 205 11.87 -11.41 -11.91
C TYR A 205 11.12 -12.47 -11.12
N GLU A 206 10.78 -12.22 -9.86
CA GLU A 206 9.97 -13.12 -9.06
C GLU A 206 8.61 -13.37 -9.71
N SER A 207 7.91 -12.31 -10.14
CA SER A 207 6.62 -12.42 -10.84
C SER A 207 6.73 -13.18 -12.16
N ALA A 208 7.89 -13.08 -12.85
CA ALA A 208 8.18 -13.83 -14.07
C ALA A 208 8.67 -15.27 -13.80
N GLY A 209 8.70 -15.73 -12.55
CA GLY A 209 9.21 -17.05 -12.15
C GLY A 209 10.73 -17.21 -12.26
N ARG A 210 11.46 -16.11 -12.44
CA ARG A 210 12.92 -16.03 -12.58
C ARG A 210 13.59 -15.83 -11.23
N ILE A 211 13.44 -16.84 -10.38
CA ILE A 211 13.78 -16.77 -8.95
C ILE A 211 15.28 -16.57 -8.70
N ASP A 212 16.15 -17.19 -9.50
CA ASP A 212 17.59 -17.08 -9.34
C ASP A 212 18.08 -15.64 -9.59
N GLU A 213 17.51 -14.96 -10.58
CA GLU A 213 17.82 -13.55 -10.84
C GLU A 213 17.30 -12.61 -9.75
N ALA A 214 16.09 -12.88 -9.22
CA ALA A 214 15.55 -12.14 -8.09
C ALA A 214 16.44 -12.31 -6.85
N GLU A 215 16.85 -13.54 -6.54
CA GLU A 215 17.73 -13.86 -5.43
C GLU A 215 19.08 -13.13 -5.53
N ALA A 216 19.68 -13.11 -6.72
CA ALA A 216 20.96 -12.42 -6.96
C ALA A 216 20.85 -10.91 -6.70
N LEU A 217 19.74 -10.28 -7.11
CA LEU A 217 19.51 -8.85 -6.89
C LEU A 217 19.23 -8.51 -5.42
N LEU A 218 18.44 -9.33 -4.72
CA LEU A 218 18.19 -9.14 -3.29
C LEU A 218 19.47 -9.34 -2.45
N LYS A 219 20.33 -10.29 -2.82
CA LYS A 219 21.67 -10.44 -2.21
C LYS A 219 22.55 -9.21 -2.46
N GLN A 220 22.48 -8.63 -3.65
CA GLN A 220 23.20 -7.40 -3.95
C GLN A 220 22.67 -6.22 -3.12
N ALA A 221 21.35 -6.09 -2.98
CA ALA A 221 20.71 -5.07 -2.15
C ALA A 221 21.15 -5.18 -0.69
N LEU A 222 21.07 -6.39 -0.10
CA LEU A 222 21.51 -6.66 1.26
C LEU A 222 22.99 -6.31 1.46
N ALA A 223 23.86 -6.65 0.50
CA ALA A 223 25.29 -6.32 0.61
C ALA A 223 25.54 -4.80 0.63
N ILE A 224 24.72 -3.99 -0.07
CA ILE A 224 24.79 -2.53 -0.03
C ILE A 224 24.30 -2.02 1.33
N GLU A 225 23.19 -2.55 1.83
CA GLU A 225 22.62 -2.20 3.14
C GLU A 225 23.60 -2.52 4.28
N GLU A 226 24.14 -3.74 4.33
CA GLU A 226 25.12 -4.17 5.33
C GLU A 226 26.41 -3.33 5.28
N LYS A 227 26.90 -3.01 4.08
CA LYS A 227 28.08 -2.16 3.90
C LYS A 227 27.85 -0.72 4.36
N THR A 228 26.62 -0.21 4.21
CA THR A 228 26.31 1.20 4.48
C THR A 228 25.90 1.42 5.94
N TYR A 229 25.02 0.58 6.46
CA TYR A 229 24.37 0.74 7.76
C TYR A 229 24.94 -0.20 8.83
N GLY A 230 25.71 -1.22 8.41
CA GLY A 230 26.27 -2.25 9.28
C GLY A 230 25.43 -3.52 9.28
N THR A 231 26.07 -4.65 9.59
CA THR A 231 25.45 -5.98 9.57
C THR A 231 24.34 -6.18 10.60
N GLU A 232 24.34 -5.37 11.66
CA GLU A 232 23.35 -5.43 12.74
C GLU A 232 22.29 -4.33 12.63
N SER A 233 22.20 -3.60 11.51
CA SER A 233 21.24 -2.50 11.31
C SER A 233 19.82 -2.99 10.98
N LEU A 234 18.82 -2.14 11.22
CA LEU A 234 17.43 -2.42 10.80
C LEU A 234 17.31 -2.56 9.28
N GLU A 235 18.08 -1.78 8.51
CA GLU A 235 18.14 -1.89 7.05
C GLU A 235 18.69 -3.26 6.60
N ALA A 236 19.74 -3.78 7.27
CA ALA A 236 20.22 -5.13 7.02
C ALA A 236 19.17 -6.19 7.40
N ALA A 237 18.41 -5.97 8.48
CA ALA A 237 17.32 -6.86 8.87
C ALA A 237 16.20 -6.89 7.81
N GLU A 238 15.87 -5.75 7.19
CA GLU A 238 14.91 -5.73 6.08
C GLU A 238 15.41 -6.48 4.84
N GLY A 239 16.68 -6.31 4.46
CA GLY A 239 17.28 -7.04 3.35
C GLY A 239 17.27 -8.56 3.57
N LEU A 240 17.57 -8.99 4.80
CA LEU A 240 17.51 -10.40 5.21
C LEU A 240 16.06 -10.95 5.18
N ASP A 241 15.09 -10.16 5.64
CA ASP A 241 13.67 -10.53 5.60
C ASP A 241 13.16 -10.73 4.17
N ARG A 242 13.52 -9.85 3.22
CA ARG A 242 13.17 -10.00 1.80
C ARG A 242 13.70 -11.31 1.21
N LEU A 243 14.95 -11.66 1.51
CA LEU A 243 15.52 -12.94 1.08
C LEU A 243 14.85 -14.14 1.76
N ALA A 244 14.51 -14.03 3.04
CA ALA A 244 13.80 -15.09 3.77
C ALA A 244 12.43 -15.37 3.15
N ARG A 245 11.67 -14.31 2.80
CA ARG A 245 10.38 -14.44 2.13
C ARG A 245 10.50 -15.07 0.74
N LEU A 246 11.51 -14.68 -0.03
CA LEU A 246 11.79 -15.32 -1.32
C LEU A 246 12.03 -16.83 -1.12
N TYR A 247 12.82 -17.23 -0.13
CA TYR A 247 13.06 -18.65 0.17
C TYR A 247 11.81 -19.38 0.68
N GLN A 248 11.01 -18.76 1.54
CA GLN A 248 9.74 -19.33 2.00
C GLN A 248 8.76 -19.57 0.84
N SER A 249 8.68 -18.65 -0.12
CA SER A 249 7.83 -18.81 -1.32
C SER A 249 8.19 -20.05 -2.16
N GLN A 250 9.44 -20.50 -2.06
CA GLN A 250 9.97 -21.67 -2.77
C GLN A 250 9.98 -22.94 -1.91
N GLY A 251 9.44 -22.90 -0.69
CA GLY A 251 9.55 -24.00 0.28
C GLY A 251 10.98 -24.27 0.75
N ARG A 252 11.91 -23.32 0.55
CA ARG A 252 13.32 -23.41 0.98
C ARG A 252 13.47 -22.97 2.44
N GLU A 253 12.72 -23.61 3.33
CA GLU A 253 12.62 -23.25 4.76
C GLU A 253 13.98 -23.29 5.47
N LYS A 254 14.85 -24.23 5.10
CA LYS A 254 16.22 -24.36 5.65
C LYS A 254 17.11 -23.15 5.33
N ASP A 255 16.85 -22.48 4.22
CA ASP A 255 17.59 -21.28 3.82
C ASP A 255 16.99 -20.02 4.47
N ALA A 256 15.68 -20.00 4.69
CA ALA A 256 14.97 -18.88 5.33
C ALA A 256 15.20 -18.78 6.85
N GLU A 257 15.28 -19.92 7.54
CA GLU A 257 15.40 -19.98 9.01
C GLU A 257 16.59 -19.18 9.57
N PRO A 258 17.84 -19.34 9.09
CA PRO A 258 18.96 -18.57 9.62
C PRO A 258 18.82 -17.07 9.38
N LEU A 259 18.13 -16.67 8.31
CA LEU A 259 17.87 -15.26 8.01
C LEU A 259 16.87 -14.68 9.02
N LEU A 260 15.71 -15.32 9.21
CA LEU A 260 14.70 -14.85 10.17
C LEU A 260 15.20 -14.82 11.61
N LYS A 261 16.04 -15.79 12.01
CA LYS A 261 16.71 -15.76 13.33
C LYS A 261 17.59 -14.52 13.50
N ARG A 262 18.34 -14.15 12.45
CA ARG A 262 19.20 -12.96 12.46
C ARG A 262 18.37 -11.68 12.47
N VAL A 263 17.30 -11.62 11.67
CA VAL A 263 16.33 -10.50 11.68
C VAL A 263 15.76 -10.31 13.08
N LEU A 264 15.33 -11.38 13.74
CA LEU A 264 14.75 -11.33 15.07
C LEU A 264 15.75 -10.82 16.11
N ALA A 265 17.00 -11.30 16.04
CA ALA A 265 18.06 -10.86 16.95
C ALA A 265 18.36 -9.37 16.80
N ILE A 266 18.45 -8.87 15.56
CA ILE A 266 18.68 -7.45 15.27
C ILE A 266 17.51 -6.60 15.80
N ARG A 267 16.28 -6.98 15.46
CA ARG A 267 15.08 -6.25 15.88
C ARG A 267 14.94 -6.22 17.41
N LYS A 268 15.13 -7.34 18.11
CA LYS A 268 15.13 -7.39 19.59
C LYS A 268 16.23 -6.53 20.23
N ALA A 269 17.36 -6.35 19.56
CA ALA A 269 18.48 -5.56 20.07
C ALA A 269 18.30 -4.05 19.88
N GLN A 270 17.59 -3.63 18.83
CA GLN A 270 17.47 -2.21 18.45
C GLN A 270 16.10 -1.59 18.72
N LEU A 271 15.06 -2.40 18.79
CA LEU A 271 13.69 -1.94 18.95
C LEU A 271 13.18 -2.17 20.38
N GLU A 272 12.10 -1.49 20.73
CA GLU A 272 11.47 -1.68 22.02
C GLU A 272 10.94 -3.12 22.15
N ARG A 273 10.88 -3.63 23.38
CA ARG A 273 10.61 -5.04 23.67
C ARG A 273 9.28 -5.55 23.08
N GLY A 274 8.31 -4.67 22.81
CA GLY A 274 7.03 -4.99 22.19
C GLY A 274 6.84 -4.39 20.80
N ASP A 275 7.92 -3.99 20.11
CA ASP A 275 7.84 -3.44 18.76
C ASP A 275 7.21 -4.46 17.78
N GLU A 276 6.32 -3.97 16.91
CA GLU A 276 5.56 -4.79 15.97
C GLU A 276 6.48 -5.60 15.04
N LEU A 277 7.63 -5.05 14.64
CA LEU A 277 8.58 -5.77 13.79
C LEU A 277 9.19 -6.98 14.50
N VAL A 278 9.35 -6.94 15.82
CA VAL A 278 9.80 -8.10 16.61
C VAL A 278 8.73 -9.18 16.61
N ILE A 279 7.47 -8.78 16.81
CA ILE A 279 6.30 -9.68 16.84
C ILE A 279 6.09 -10.35 15.49
N GLU A 280 6.15 -9.59 14.39
CA GLU A 280 6.05 -10.13 13.03
C GLU A 280 7.14 -11.16 12.72
N THR A 281 8.40 -10.90 13.11
CA THR A 281 9.47 -11.88 12.87
C THR A 281 9.28 -13.14 13.71
N LEU A 282 8.73 -13.03 14.93
CA LEU A 282 8.36 -14.20 15.74
C LEU A 282 7.30 -15.04 15.02
N TYR A 283 6.27 -14.41 14.45
CA TYR A 283 5.25 -15.11 13.67
C TYR A 283 5.80 -15.74 12.39
N ALA A 284 6.65 -15.02 11.65
CA ALA A 284 7.27 -15.54 10.43
C ALA A 284 8.15 -16.76 10.72
N LEU A 285 8.90 -16.75 11.82
CA LEU A 285 9.71 -17.88 12.27
C LEU A 285 8.85 -19.02 12.82
N ALA A 286 7.74 -18.72 13.50
CA ALA A 286 6.78 -19.72 13.97
C ALA A 286 6.13 -20.47 12.79
N GLY A 287 5.62 -19.75 11.78
CA GLY A 287 5.04 -20.36 10.58
C GLY A 287 6.05 -21.20 9.80
N LEU A 288 7.33 -20.79 9.78
CA LEU A 288 8.41 -21.60 9.24
C LEU A 288 8.59 -22.91 10.01
N TYR A 289 8.50 -22.87 11.35
CA TYR A 289 8.58 -24.09 12.16
C TYR A 289 7.36 -25.00 12.03
N GLU A 290 6.17 -24.46 11.85
CA GLU A 290 4.98 -25.28 11.52
C GLU A 290 5.18 -26.03 10.20
N ALA A 291 5.70 -25.35 9.17
CA ALA A 291 5.94 -25.95 7.87
C ALA A 291 7.00 -27.08 7.91
N GLN A 292 7.99 -26.95 8.82
CA GLN A 292 8.95 -28.02 9.12
C GLN A 292 8.40 -29.14 10.03
N GLY A 293 7.17 -29.02 10.55
CA GLY A 293 6.59 -29.96 11.52
C GLY A 293 7.15 -29.83 12.94
N LEU A 294 7.84 -28.73 13.25
CA LEU A 294 8.41 -28.42 14.57
C LEU A 294 7.39 -27.66 15.43
N GLN A 295 6.30 -28.35 15.76
CA GLN A 295 5.12 -27.75 16.42
C GLN A 295 5.46 -27.01 17.73
N GLN A 296 6.29 -27.61 18.59
CA GLN A 296 6.66 -27.01 19.88
C GLN A 296 7.41 -25.68 19.70
N ASN A 297 8.33 -25.62 18.74
CA ASN A 297 9.10 -24.41 18.47
C ASN A 297 8.19 -23.28 17.95
N ALA A 298 7.20 -23.62 17.14
CA ALA A 298 6.22 -22.65 16.67
C ALA A 298 5.34 -22.14 17.82
N GLU A 299 4.82 -23.04 18.65
CA GLU A 299 4.00 -22.69 19.82
C GLU A 299 4.74 -21.77 20.80
N ASP A 300 6.02 -22.04 21.07
CA ASP A 300 6.84 -21.21 21.95
C ASP A 300 7.01 -19.78 21.40
N LEU A 301 7.21 -19.64 20.08
CA LEU A 301 7.32 -18.34 19.42
C LEU A 301 5.99 -17.61 19.33
N TYR A 302 4.89 -18.32 19.06
CA TYR A 302 3.53 -17.75 19.10
C TYR A 302 3.19 -17.22 20.50
N ALA A 303 3.56 -17.98 21.55
CA ALA A 303 3.37 -17.57 22.93
C ALA A 303 4.22 -16.34 23.29
N GLU A 304 5.47 -16.28 22.82
CA GLU A 304 6.33 -15.10 23.00
C GLU A 304 5.74 -13.87 22.32
N ALA A 305 5.33 -13.98 21.05
CA ALA A 305 4.70 -12.90 20.29
C ALA A 305 3.46 -12.35 21.00
N ALA A 306 2.56 -13.24 21.44
CA ALA A 306 1.34 -12.86 22.16
C ALA A 306 1.62 -12.22 23.52
N ALA A 307 2.70 -12.58 24.21
CA ALA A 307 3.09 -11.95 25.47
C ALA A 307 3.60 -10.52 25.25
N LEU A 308 4.42 -10.30 24.20
CA LEU A 308 4.93 -8.98 23.85
C LEU A 308 3.82 -8.01 23.42
N GLN A 309 2.80 -8.52 22.73
CA GLN A 309 1.65 -7.74 22.33
C GLN A 309 0.81 -7.25 23.53
N LYS A 310 0.71 -8.06 24.60
CA LYS A 310 -0.01 -7.69 25.84
C LYS A 310 0.68 -6.61 26.68
N ASP A 311 2.00 -6.52 26.59
CA ASP A 311 2.84 -5.61 27.39
C ASP A 311 2.99 -4.20 26.78
N GLN A 312 2.42 -3.93 25.60
CA GLN A 312 2.42 -2.57 25.03
C GLN A 312 1.58 -1.59 25.91
N PRO A 313 2.07 -0.36 26.17
CA PRO A 313 1.34 0.61 26.98
C PRO A 313 0.01 1.02 26.33
N ARG A 314 -1.08 0.57 26.95
CA ARG A 314 -2.48 0.91 26.61
C ARG A 314 -2.70 2.44 26.66
N MET A 315 -2.65 3.13 25.52
CA MET A 315 -3.10 4.52 25.39
C MET A 315 -4.64 4.64 25.48
N ARG A 316 -5.21 4.36 26.65
CA ARG A 316 -6.66 4.42 26.93
C ARG A 316 -7.12 5.68 27.68
N ALA A 317 -6.38 6.79 27.66
CA ALA A 317 -6.72 7.96 28.47
C ALA A 317 -6.53 9.36 27.84
N ALA A 318 -6.39 9.50 26.52
CA ALA A 318 -6.13 10.82 25.93
C ALA A 318 -6.83 11.12 24.59
N PHE A 319 -8.07 10.68 24.34
CA PHE A 319 -8.85 11.20 23.21
C PHE A 319 -10.34 11.30 23.53
N ARG A 320 -10.72 12.41 24.17
CA ARG A 320 -12.06 13.01 24.10
C ARG A 320 -11.87 14.49 23.78
N ALA A 321 -11.65 14.80 22.50
CA ALA A 321 -11.92 16.14 22.00
C ALA A 321 -13.43 16.23 21.72
N GLU A 322 -14.07 17.32 22.14
CA GLU A 322 -15.54 17.49 22.10
C GLU A 322 -16.14 17.53 20.67
N GLN A 323 -15.33 17.49 19.61
CA GLN A 323 -15.75 17.21 18.23
C GLN A 323 -14.63 16.48 17.48
N PRO A 324 -14.79 15.20 17.11
CA PRO A 324 -13.78 14.49 16.32
C PRO A 324 -13.66 15.08 14.91
N SER A 325 -12.44 15.11 14.37
CA SER A 325 -12.17 15.62 13.02
C SER A 325 -12.45 14.59 11.91
N TYR A 326 -12.95 13.40 12.24
CA TYR A 326 -13.31 12.32 11.31
C TYR A 326 -14.81 11.99 11.37
N ALA A 327 -15.33 11.34 10.32
CA ALA A 327 -16.69 10.79 10.33
C ALA A 327 -16.71 9.42 11.02
N VAL A 328 -17.81 9.10 11.68
CA VAL A 328 -18.04 7.75 12.24
C VAL A 328 -19.16 7.09 11.46
N VAL A 329 -18.85 5.96 10.83
CA VAL A 329 -19.80 5.12 10.12
C VAL A 329 -20.13 3.92 10.99
N LYS A 330 -21.42 3.78 11.31
CA LYS A 330 -21.95 2.60 11.97
C LYS A 330 -22.33 1.55 10.94
N ALA A 331 -21.82 0.34 11.10
CA ALA A 331 -22.19 -0.82 10.29
C ALA A 331 -22.66 -1.98 11.18
N TYR A 332 -23.42 -2.89 10.59
CA TYR A 332 -23.96 -4.05 11.28
C TYR A 332 -23.29 -5.32 10.76
N TYR A 333 -23.12 -6.32 11.61
CA TYR A 333 -22.51 -7.57 11.18
C TYR A 333 -23.24 -8.82 11.66
N ALA A 334 -23.12 -9.87 10.85
CA ALA A 334 -23.31 -11.24 11.26
C ALA A 334 -22.01 -12.00 10.96
N THR A 335 -21.59 -12.89 11.86
CA THR A 335 -20.33 -13.62 11.71
C THR A 335 -20.45 -14.99 12.35
N ASP A 336 -19.93 -16.00 11.67
CA ASP A 336 -19.71 -17.36 12.17
C ASP A 336 -18.22 -17.60 12.46
N ARG A 337 -17.46 -16.51 12.67
CA ARG A 337 -16.13 -16.53 13.27
C ARG A 337 -16.24 -16.75 14.78
N LYS A 338 -15.30 -17.53 15.31
CA LYS A 338 -15.15 -17.72 16.74
C LYS A 338 -14.66 -16.42 17.39
N ASN A 339 -15.39 -15.97 18.40
CA ASN A 339 -14.94 -14.89 19.27
C ASN A 339 -13.70 -15.35 20.04
N THR A 340 -12.62 -14.58 19.98
CA THR A 340 -11.32 -14.89 20.60
C THR A 340 -11.28 -14.53 22.09
N GLY A 341 -12.22 -13.70 22.55
CA GLY A 341 -12.19 -13.08 23.87
C GLY A 341 -11.17 -11.94 23.99
N ALA A 342 -10.63 -11.44 22.87
CA ALA A 342 -9.72 -10.31 22.87
C ALA A 342 -10.42 -9.00 23.25
N ASP A 343 -9.67 -8.08 23.85
CA ASP A 343 -10.14 -6.73 24.18
C ASP A 343 -10.05 -5.77 22.97
N ASP A 344 -9.22 -6.10 21.97
CA ASP A 344 -9.00 -5.27 20.78
C ASP A 344 -10.10 -5.54 19.74
N PRO A 345 -10.86 -4.51 19.30
CA PRO A 345 -11.84 -4.61 18.22
C PRO A 345 -11.34 -5.36 16.97
N ALA A 346 -10.08 -5.19 16.60
CA ALA A 346 -9.50 -5.84 15.43
C ALA A 346 -9.29 -7.36 15.61
N GLU A 347 -9.18 -7.82 16.87
CA GLU A 347 -8.85 -9.20 17.22
C GLU A 347 -10.03 -9.99 17.81
N ILE A 348 -11.17 -9.35 18.08
CA ILE A 348 -12.36 -10.00 18.68
C ILE A 348 -12.79 -11.24 17.88
N TYR A 349 -12.65 -11.23 16.55
CA TYR A 349 -12.96 -12.39 15.70
C TYR A 349 -11.76 -12.81 14.85
N GLY A 350 -11.29 -14.04 15.07
CA GLY A 350 -10.19 -14.66 14.34
C GLY A 350 -10.64 -15.41 13.07
N GLY A 351 -9.77 -16.29 12.58
CA GLY A 351 -10.04 -17.16 11.41
C GLY A 351 -10.75 -18.48 11.75
N ASP A 352 -11.02 -18.77 13.02
CA ASP A 352 -11.64 -20.03 13.45
C ASP A 352 -13.16 -20.02 13.29
N ARG A 353 -13.76 -21.19 13.05
CA ARG A 353 -15.22 -21.38 13.00
C ARG A 353 -15.84 -21.27 14.39
N GLY A 354 -16.95 -20.57 14.48
CA GLY A 354 -17.74 -20.38 15.71
C GLY A 354 -19.24 -20.43 15.45
N PRO A 355 -20.08 -20.22 16.47
CA PRO A 355 -21.52 -20.07 16.26
C PRO A 355 -21.82 -18.76 15.52
N LEU A 356 -22.94 -18.72 14.79
CA LEU A 356 -23.44 -17.48 14.20
C LEU A 356 -23.83 -16.46 15.29
N VAL A 357 -23.13 -15.33 15.31
CA VAL A 357 -23.37 -14.19 16.20
C VAL A 357 -23.61 -12.90 15.40
N PHE A 358 -24.12 -11.88 16.09
CA PHE A 358 -24.57 -10.62 15.50
C PHE A 358 -24.00 -9.45 16.27
N GLY A 359 -23.88 -8.29 15.64
CA GLY A 359 -23.43 -7.08 16.34
C GLY A 359 -23.43 -5.83 15.50
N GLU A 360 -22.89 -4.78 16.10
CA GLU A 360 -22.65 -3.48 15.47
C GLU A 360 -21.17 -3.10 15.61
N VAL A 361 -20.65 -2.39 14.61
CA VAL A 361 -19.30 -1.83 14.62
C VAL A 361 -19.35 -0.34 14.37
N GLU A 362 -18.39 0.38 14.92
CA GLU A 362 -18.13 1.77 14.60
C GLU A 362 -16.76 1.90 13.93
N VAL A 363 -16.74 2.53 12.76
CA VAL A 363 -15.53 2.71 11.95
C VAL A 363 -15.35 4.20 11.68
N SER A 364 -14.13 4.68 11.86
CA SER A 364 -13.75 6.05 11.49
C SER A 364 -13.48 6.15 9.99
N ILE A 365 -13.84 7.28 9.39
CA ILE A 365 -13.45 7.67 8.03
C ILE A 365 -12.81 9.07 8.12
N PRO A 366 -11.54 9.23 7.70
CA PRO A 366 -10.83 10.50 7.83
C PRO A 366 -11.45 11.59 6.93
N ARG A 367 -11.22 12.87 7.25
CA ARG A 367 -11.85 13.98 6.49
C ARG A 367 -11.27 14.17 5.09
N ASP A 368 -10.02 13.81 4.90
CA ASP A 368 -9.29 13.81 3.64
C ASP A 368 -9.39 12.49 2.89
N HIS A 369 -10.36 11.64 3.27
CA HIS A 369 -10.66 10.36 2.64
C HIS A 369 -10.86 10.50 1.13
N ARG A 370 -10.25 9.57 0.38
CA ARG A 370 -10.41 9.47 -1.07
C ARG A 370 -11.30 8.29 -1.42
N MET A 371 -12.26 8.54 -2.31
CA MET A 371 -13.22 7.54 -2.74
C MET A 371 -12.52 6.28 -3.25
N GLY A 372 -12.89 5.14 -2.68
CA GLY A 372 -12.33 3.82 -2.96
C GLY A 372 -11.22 3.38 -2.02
N GLU A 373 -10.50 4.30 -1.40
CA GLU A 373 -9.34 3.98 -0.57
C GLU A 373 -9.78 3.47 0.79
N VAL A 374 -9.09 2.47 1.34
CA VAL A 374 -9.16 2.19 2.79
C VAL A 374 -7.84 2.68 3.35
N GLU A 375 -7.80 3.95 3.75
CA GLU A 375 -6.59 4.56 4.30
C GLU A 375 -6.17 3.75 5.52
N THR A 376 -4.98 3.16 5.43
CA THR A 376 -4.39 2.38 6.51
C THR A 376 -3.05 2.98 6.86
N PRO A 377 -2.62 2.85 8.13
CA PRO A 377 -1.29 3.26 8.53
C PRO A 377 -0.27 2.65 7.58
N SER A 378 0.55 3.50 6.97
CA SER A 378 1.56 3.01 6.05
C SER A 378 2.89 2.88 6.75
N ILE A 379 3.34 1.63 6.80
CA ILE A 379 4.70 1.24 7.20
C ILE A 379 5.76 2.03 6.39
N TRP A 380 5.47 2.34 5.12
CA TRP A 380 6.36 3.08 4.21
C TRP A 380 6.45 4.60 4.48
N ARG A 381 5.46 5.18 5.15
CA ARG A 381 5.44 6.60 5.55
C ARG A 381 5.75 6.82 7.02
N LEU A 382 6.13 5.76 7.73
CA LEU A 382 6.37 5.77 9.16
C LEU A 382 5.12 6.22 9.96
N GLU A 383 3.94 5.75 9.56
CA GLU A 383 2.66 6.01 10.22
C GLU A 383 2.21 4.73 10.93
N TRP A 384 2.22 4.71 12.27
CA TRP A 384 2.13 3.47 13.07
C TRP A 384 1.03 3.49 14.15
N CYS A 385 0.25 4.57 14.24
CA CYS A 385 -0.96 4.57 15.05
C CYS A 385 -2.19 4.46 14.15
N ASN A 386 -3.17 3.68 14.59
CA ASN A 386 -4.54 3.73 14.10
C ASN A 386 -5.15 5.08 14.50
N ASP A 387 -4.67 6.15 13.88
CA ASP A 387 -5.17 7.50 14.03
C ASP A 387 -6.47 7.63 13.21
N PRO A 388 -7.64 7.69 13.86
CA PRO A 388 -8.91 7.82 13.16
C PRO A 388 -9.04 9.16 12.41
N GLU A 389 -8.19 10.15 12.70
CA GLU A 389 -8.14 11.40 11.93
C GLU A 389 -7.48 11.22 10.55
N ARG A 390 -6.73 10.13 10.34
CA ARG A 390 -5.91 9.88 9.15
C ARG A 390 -6.21 8.57 8.43
N PHE A 391 -6.78 7.60 9.13
CA PHE A 391 -7.00 6.24 8.65
C PHE A 391 -8.42 5.76 8.90
N VAL A 392 -8.84 4.79 8.10
CA VAL A 392 -10.07 4.03 8.32
C VAL A 392 -9.79 3.01 9.43
N VAL A 393 -10.24 3.31 10.64
CA VAL A 393 -9.99 2.49 11.83
C VAL A 393 -11.29 1.90 12.38
N LEU A 394 -11.30 0.60 12.66
CA LEU A 394 -12.35 -0.05 13.45
C LEU A 394 -12.21 0.40 14.92
N LEU A 395 -13.14 1.26 15.35
CA LEU A 395 -13.13 1.89 16.67
C LEU A 395 -13.72 1.00 17.75
N ASP A 396 -14.79 0.27 17.40
CA ASP A 396 -15.58 -0.51 18.35
C ASP A 396 -16.27 -1.69 17.65
N VAL A 397 -16.48 -2.76 18.41
CA VAL A 397 -17.25 -3.95 18.03
C VAL A 397 -18.12 -4.34 19.24
N ASP A 398 -19.42 -4.15 19.12
CA ASP A 398 -20.41 -4.55 20.12
C ASP A 398 -21.13 -5.81 19.63
N GLU A 399 -20.79 -6.97 20.19
CA GLU A 399 -21.54 -8.21 19.97
C GLU A 399 -22.90 -8.09 20.67
N THR A 400 -23.98 -8.24 19.90
CA THR A 400 -25.35 -8.11 20.40
C THR A 400 -26.17 -9.36 20.13
N GLY A 401 -27.24 -9.53 20.91
CA GLY A 401 -28.21 -10.59 20.62
C GLY A 401 -28.95 -10.33 19.30
N LYS A 402 -29.30 -11.42 18.59
CA LYS A 402 -30.04 -11.42 17.31
C LYS A 402 -31.22 -10.44 17.27
N GLN A 403 -32.01 -10.36 18.35
CA GLN A 403 -33.15 -9.45 18.42
C GLN A 403 -32.71 -7.98 18.40
N ARG A 404 -31.74 -7.60 19.24
CA ARG A 404 -31.20 -6.23 19.31
C ARG A 404 -30.56 -5.83 17.98
N PHE A 405 -29.84 -6.74 17.33
CA PHE A 405 -29.30 -6.53 15.98
C PHE A 405 -30.40 -6.16 14.98
N PHE A 406 -31.47 -6.97 14.86
CA PHE A 406 -32.52 -6.71 13.88
C PHE A 406 -33.35 -5.47 14.22
N ASP A 407 -33.56 -5.16 15.51
CA ASP A 407 -34.22 -3.93 15.92
C ASP A 407 -33.39 -2.69 15.53
N ALA A 408 -32.05 -2.76 15.66
CA ALA A 408 -31.15 -1.69 15.26
C ALA A 408 -31.10 -1.51 13.72
N VAL A 409 -31.02 -2.61 12.97
CA VAL A 409 -31.08 -2.60 11.50
C VAL A 409 -32.41 -2.02 11.02
N ALA A 410 -33.54 -2.51 11.54
CA ALA A 410 -34.86 -2.03 11.17
C ALA A 410 -35.02 -0.53 11.45
N LYS A 411 -34.58 -0.06 12.61
CA LYS A 411 -34.60 1.36 12.96
C LYS A 411 -33.76 2.19 11.97
N ARG A 412 -32.57 1.73 11.60
CA ARG A 412 -31.72 2.43 10.61
C ARG A 412 -32.39 2.49 9.24
N VAL A 413 -32.91 1.36 8.77
CA VAL A 413 -33.65 1.26 7.50
C VAL A 413 -34.85 2.21 7.48
N GLU A 414 -35.69 2.18 8.50
CA GLU A 414 -36.90 3.01 8.56
C GLU A 414 -36.59 4.51 8.62
N SER A 415 -35.43 4.89 9.16
CA SER A 415 -34.95 6.28 9.18
C SER A 415 -34.37 6.76 7.85
N ALA A 416 -34.04 5.84 6.94
CA ALA A 416 -33.40 6.16 5.66
C ALA A 416 -34.46 6.44 4.59
N PRO A 417 -34.28 7.48 3.73
CA PRO A 417 -35.27 7.85 2.73
C PRO A 417 -35.58 6.74 1.72
N GLY A 418 -34.62 5.87 1.42
CA GLY A 418 -34.79 4.74 0.49
C GLY A 418 -35.15 3.41 1.15
N LYS A 419 -35.29 3.34 2.49
CA LYS A 419 -35.53 2.10 3.26
C LYS A 419 -34.71 0.91 2.75
N SER A 420 -33.44 1.17 2.45
CA SER A 420 -32.54 0.23 1.81
C SER A 420 -31.54 -0.36 2.80
N ALA A 421 -31.08 -1.56 2.48
CA ALA A 421 -29.93 -2.17 3.14
C ALA A 421 -29.05 -2.85 2.09
N PHE A 422 -27.75 -2.88 2.32
CA PHE A 422 -26.87 -3.77 1.57
C PHE A 422 -26.17 -4.75 2.51
N ILE A 423 -25.89 -5.95 1.99
CA ILE A 423 -25.12 -6.98 2.69
C ILE A 423 -23.86 -7.25 1.88
N PHE A 424 -22.70 -6.91 2.45
CA PHE A 424 -21.39 -7.21 1.89
C PHE A 424 -20.84 -8.53 2.42
N VAL A 425 -20.37 -9.40 1.53
CA VAL A 425 -19.71 -10.67 1.85
C VAL A 425 -18.28 -10.60 1.31
N HIS A 426 -17.32 -10.56 2.22
CA HIS A 426 -15.91 -10.38 1.84
C HIS A 426 -15.32 -11.61 1.14
N GLY A 427 -14.19 -11.40 0.48
CA GLY A 427 -13.44 -12.42 -0.26
C GLY A 427 -12.49 -13.29 0.56
N TYR A 428 -11.60 -13.96 -0.16
CA TYR A 428 -10.47 -14.71 0.35
C TYR A 428 -9.42 -13.79 1.00
N ASN A 429 -8.68 -14.27 1.99
CA ASN A 429 -7.60 -13.51 2.63
C ASN A 429 -8.08 -12.20 3.29
N VAL A 430 -9.18 -12.27 4.07
CA VAL A 430 -9.77 -11.08 4.69
C VAL A 430 -10.02 -11.32 6.17
N ALA A 431 -9.50 -10.47 7.05
CA ALA A 431 -9.81 -10.51 8.48
C ALA A 431 -11.17 -9.86 8.78
N PHE A 432 -11.69 -10.06 10.00
CA PHE A 432 -12.93 -9.41 10.41
C PHE A 432 -12.85 -7.87 10.34
N VAL A 433 -11.73 -7.31 10.80
CA VAL A 433 -11.45 -5.87 10.76
C VAL A 433 -11.47 -5.30 9.35
N ASP A 434 -10.93 -6.04 8.38
CA ASP A 434 -10.91 -5.62 6.97
C ASP A 434 -12.32 -5.56 6.38
N ALA A 435 -13.13 -6.58 6.68
CA ALA A 435 -14.52 -6.61 6.24
C ALA A 435 -15.34 -5.45 6.83
N ALA A 436 -15.13 -5.13 8.11
CA ALA A 436 -15.76 -4.00 8.77
C ALA A 436 -15.35 -2.67 8.12
N ARG A 437 -14.04 -2.45 7.94
CA ARG A 437 -13.48 -1.23 7.32
C ARG A 437 -14.00 -1.04 5.91
N ARG A 438 -13.95 -2.08 5.08
CA ARG A 438 -14.41 -2.01 3.68
C ARG A 438 -15.91 -1.73 3.59
N THR A 439 -16.72 -2.32 4.47
CA THR A 439 -18.17 -2.05 4.53
C THR A 439 -18.48 -0.61 4.89
N ALA A 440 -17.79 -0.07 5.89
CA ALA A 440 -17.95 1.32 6.30
C ALA A 440 -17.51 2.31 5.21
N GLN A 441 -16.35 2.04 4.58
CA GLN A 441 -15.84 2.83 3.44
C GLN A 441 -16.84 2.82 2.28
N MET A 442 -17.34 1.65 1.85
CA MET A 442 -18.35 1.57 0.80
C MET A 442 -19.62 2.34 1.16
N ALA A 443 -20.09 2.24 2.41
CA ALA A 443 -21.27 2.98 2.85
C ALA A 443 -21.06 4.50 2.80
N TYR A 444 -19.87 4.96 3.19
CA TYR A 444 -19.49 6.37 3.14
C TYR A 444 -19.42 6.90 1.71
N ASP A 445 -18.68 6.21 0.84
CA ASP A 445 -18.42 6.64 -0.54
C ASP A 445 -19.63 6.61 -1.44
N LEU A 446 -20.52 5.65 -1.21
CA LEU A 446 -21.80 5.62 -1.91
C LEU A 446 -22.72 6.74 -1.41
N GLY A 447 -22.47 7.33 -0.24
CA GLY A 447 -23.45 8.18 0.45
C GLY A 447 -24.67 7.37 0.90
N PHE A 448 -24.46 6.10 1.30
CA PHE A 448 -25.53 5.15 1.57
C PHE A 448 -26.23 5.45 2.89
N ALA A 449 -27.42 6.04 2.81
CA ALA A 449 -28.21 6.40 3.99
C ALA A 449 -28.88 5.19 4.69
N GLY A 450 -28.94 4.03 4.02
CA GLY A 450 -29.56 2.80 4.53
C GLY A 450 -28.77 2.11 5.63
N ALA A 451 -29.05 0.82 5.83
CA ALA A 451 -28.27 -0.03 6.74
C ALA A 451 -27.14 -0.75 5.98
N PRO A 452 -25.85 -0.37 6.19
CA PRO A 452 -24.72 -1.13 5.69
C PRO A 452 -24.48 -2.34 6.61
N VAL A 453 -24.50 -3.53 6.02
CA VAL A 453 -24.36 -4.79 6.75
C VAL A 453 -23.27 -5.62 6.11
N PHE A 454 -22.52 -6.38 6.89
CA PHE A 454 -21.59 -7.37 6.34
C PHE A 454 -21.73 -8.74 6.99
N TYR A 455 -21.45 -9.77 6.20
CA TYR A 455 -21.27 -11.12 6.69
C TYR A 455 -19.79 -11.48 6.66
N SER A 456 -19.24 -11.77 7.83
CA SER A 456 -17.84 -12.14 7.99
C SER A 456 -17.73 -13.65 8.22
N TRP A 457 -17.27 -14.38 7.20
CA TRP A 457 -17.03 -15.82 7.30
C TRP A 457 -15.58 -16.08 7.74
N PRO A 458 -15.22 -17.26 8.29
CA PRO A 458 -13.92 -17.49 8.93
C PRO A 458 -12.79 -17.68 7.92
N SER A 459 -12.48 -16.63 7.15
CA SER A 459 -11.26 -16.56 6.35
C SER A 459 -10.05 -16.44 7.27
N GLN A 460 -9.00 -17.15 6.89
CA GLN A 460 -7.72 -17.25 7.60
C GLN A 460 -6.85 -16.00 7.41
N ALA A 461 -7.27 -15.03 6.61
CA ALA A 461 -6.54 -13.77 6.37
C ALA A 461 -5.06 -13.99 5.98
N ARG A 462 -4.77 -15.07 5.23
CA ARG A 462 -3.43 -15.32 4.67
C ARG A 462 -3.49 -16.00 3.30
N TYR A 463 -2.59 -15.59 2.40
CA TYR A 463 -2.47 -16.09 1.01
C TYR A 463 -2.13 -17.59 0.87
N ALA A 464 -1.57 -18.23 1.90
CA ALA A 464 -1.27 -19.66 1.86
C ALA A 464 -2.48 -20.56 2.21
N ALA A 465 -3.53 -20.00 2.81
CA ALA A 465 -4.63 -20.76 3.40
C ALA A 465 -5.83 -21.00 2.47
N TYR A 466 -5.66 -20.82 1.17
CA TYR A 466 -6.74 -20.89 0.18
C TYR A 466 -7.68 -22.11 0.32
N LYS A 467 -7.13 -23.32 0.53
CA LYS A 467 -7.96 -24.54 0.69
C LYS A 467 -8.76 -24.57 2.00
N VAL A 468 -8.21 -24.01 3.07
CA VAL A 468 -8.91 -23.89 4.35
C VAL A 468 -10.05 -22.90 4.20
N ASP A 469 -9.77 -21.76 3.57
CA ASP A 469 -10.75 -20.72 3.26
C ASP A 469 -11.86 -21.24 2.35
N GLU A 470 -11.53 -22.02 1.33
CA GLU A 470 -12.52 -22.69 0.48
C GLU A 470 -13.46 -23.58 1.31
N THR A 471 -12.90 -24.40 2.19
CA THR A 471 -13.70 -25.28 3.07
C THR A 471 -14.53 -24.49 4.08
N ASN A 472 -14.01 -23.36 4.56
CA ASN A 472 -14.70 -22.46 5.50
C ASN A 472 -15.85 -21.73 4.80
N ALA A 473 -15.64 -21.20 3.60
CA ALA A 473 -16.67 -20.56 2.80
C ALA A 473 -17.81 -21.53 2.47
N GLU A 474 -17.50 -22.79 2.13
CA GLU A 474 -18.50 -23.85 1.93
C GLU A 474 -19.31 -24.12 3.20
N TRP A 475 -18.65 -24.20 4.34
CA TRP A 475 -19.28 -24.45 5.65
C TRP A 475 -20.20 -23.31 6.09
N SER A 476 -19.79 -22.06 5.87
CA SER A 476 -20.53 -20.84 6.22
C SER A 476 -21.84 -20.63 5.44
N ARG A 477 -22.08 -21.40 4.37
CA ARG A 477 -23.29 -21.25 3.54
C ARG A 477 -24.57 -21.44 4.33
N HIS A 478 -24.60 -22.40 5.25
CA HIS A 478 -25.78 -22.70 6.03
C HIS A 478 -26.16 -21.54 6.96
N ASP A 479 -25.17 -21.00 7.68
CA ASP A 479 -25.37 -19.87 8.59
C ASP A 479 -25.72 -18.59 7.81
N PHE A 480 -25.09 -18.36 6.65
CA PHE A 480 -25.43 -17.25 5.79
C PHE A 480 -26.84 -17.37 5.19
N GLN A 481 -27.27 -18.56 4.79
CA GLN A 481 -28.64 -18.82 4.33
C GLN A 481 -29.66 -18.49 5.43
N ASN A 482 -29.40 -18.95 6.66
CA ASN A 482 -30.25 -18.66 7.81
C ASN A 482 -30.32 -17.15 8.10
N PHE A 483 -29.18 -16.47 8.03
CA PHE A 483 -29.09 -15.03 8.16
C PHE A 483 -29.92 -14.31 7.09
N LEU A 484 -29.79 -14.65 5.81
CA LEU A 484 -30.55 -14.04 4.72
C LEU A 484 -32.06 -14.22 4.89
N ARG A 485 -32.51 -15.40 5.35
CA ARG A 485 -33.92 -15.67 5.66
C ARG A 485 -34.45 -14.73 6.74
N ASP A 486 -33.73 -14.62 7.86
CA ASP A 486 -34.10 -13.71 8.95
C ASP A 486 -34.03 -12.25 8.52
N PHE A 487 -33.02 -11.87 7.74
CA PHE A 487 -32.82 -10.52 7.27
C PHE A 487 -33.97 -10.07 6.36
N ALA A 488 -34.38 -10.90 5.41
CA ALA A 488 -35.51 -10.61 4.53
C ALA A 488 -36.83 -10.41 5.31
N ALA A 489 -37.00 -11.11 6.44
CA ALA A 489 -38.19 -11.06 7.28
C ALA A 489 -38.18 -9.91 8.30
N ARG A 490 -37.02 -9.56 8.86
CA ARG A 490 -36.90 -8.71 10.05
C ARG A 490 -36.30 -7.32 9.81
N SER A 491 -35.52 -7.14 8.75
CA SER A 491 -34.78 -5.87 8.49
C SER A 491 -35.66 -4.67 8.17
N LYS A 492 -36.95 -4.87 7.84
CA LYS A 492 -37.87 -3.85 7.32
C LYS A 492 -37.43 -3.18 6.01
N ALA A 493 -36.36 -3.67 5.38
CA ALA A 493 -35.86 -3.12 4.13
C ALA A 493 -36.86 -3.38 2.99
N GLU A 494 -37.18 -2.32 2.25
CA GLU A 494 -37.92 -2.41 1.00
C GLU A 494 -36.98 -2.82 -0.14
N HIS A 495 -35.73 -2.36 -0.08
CA HIS A 495 -34.68 -2.67 -1.05
C HIS A 495 -33.47 -3.34 -0.39
N ILE A 496 -33.10 -4.55 -0.84
CA ILE A 496 -31.94 -5.31 -0.31
C ILE A 496 -30.95 -5.63 -1.43
N TYR A 497 -29.74 -5.08 -1.31
CA TYR A 497 -28.65 -5.29 -2.25
C TYR A 497 -27.65 -6.29 -1.67
N LEU A 498 -27.26 -7.29 -2.44
CA LEU A 498 -26.28 -8.29 -2.01
C LEU A 498 -24.98 -8.07 -2.78
N ILE A 499 -23.88 -7.87 -2.08
CA ILE A 499 -22.57 -7.61 -2.67
C ILE A 499 -21.62 -8.68 -2.17
N ALA A 500 -20.97 -9.42 -3.06
CA ALA A 500 -19.95 -10.38 -2.67
C ALA A 500 -18.71 -10.25 -3.54
N HIS A 501 -17.54 -10.39 -2.91
CA HIS A 501 -16.25 -10.32 -3.58
C HIS A 501 -15.54 -11.68 -3.55
N SER A 502 -14.86 -12.04 -4.64
CA SER A 502 -13.94 -13.18 -4.71
C SER A 502 -14.58 -14.48 -4.17
N MET A 503 -13.95 -15.19 -3.23
CA MET A 503 -14.46 -16.42 -2.63
C MET A 503 -15.77 -16.24 -1.84
N GLY A 504 -16.07 -15.02 -1.37
CA GLY A 504 -17.36 -14.67 -0.76
C GLY A 504 -18.54 -14.89 -1.72
N THR A 505 -18.30 -14.83 -3.03
CA THR A 505 -19.33 -15.16 -4.04
C THR A 505 -19.78 -16.62 -3.96
N ARG A 506 -18.92 -17.53 -3.49
CA ARG A 506 -19.28 -18.94 -3.22
C ARG A 506 -20.21 -19.08 -2.02
N VAL A 507 -19.99 -18.28 -0.98
CA VAL A 507 -20.86 -18.22 0.21
C VAL A 507 -22.24 -17.70 -0.23
N LEU A 508 -22.25 -16.56 -0.92
CA LEU A 508 -23.47 -15.89 -1.36
C LEU A 508 -24.29 -16.76 -2.32
N THR A 509 -23.71 -17.14 -3.46
CA THR A 509 -24.46 -17.86 -4.50
C THR A 509 -24.87 -19.26 -4.07
N GLY A 510 -24.08 -19.91 -3.21
CA GLY A 510 -24.42 -21.19 -2.58
C GLY A 510 -25.65 -21.08 -1.69
N ALA A 511 -25.64 -20.12 -0.76
CA ALA A 511 -26.76 -19.88 0.16
C ALA A 511 -28.04 -19.47 -0.60
N LEU A 512 -27.93 -18.59 -1.59
CA LEU A 512 -29.07 -18.13 -2.40
C LEU A 512 -29.72 -19.27 -3.19
N LYS A 513 -28.91 -20.15 -3.79
CA LYS A 513 -29.40 -21.31 -4.54
C LYS A 513 -30.30 -22.18 -3.66
N GLU A 514 -29.90 -22.44 -2.43
CA GLU A 514 -30.66 -23.27 -1.47
C GLU A 514 -31.87 -22.51 -0.92
N LEU A 515 -31.67 -21.26 -0.49
CA LEU A 515 -32.75 -20.41 0.01
C LEU A 515 -33.92 -20.29 -0.97
N PHE A 516 -33.64 -20.13 -2.27
CA PHE A 516 -34.69 -19.96 -3.27
C PHE A 516 -35.33 -21.25 -3.77
N LEU A 517 -34.71 -22.39 -3.49
CA LEU A 517 -35.34 -23.69 -3.66
C LEU A 517 -36.31 -23.96 -2.50
N GLU A 518 -35.90 -23.64 -1.27
CA GLU A 518 -36.73 -23.84 -0.07
C GLU A 518 -37.85 -22.81 0.06
N GLU A 519 -37.56 -21.54 -0.22
CA GLU A 519 -38.46 -20.40 -0.02
C GLU A 519 -38.53 -19.50 -1.27
N PRO A 520 -39.24 -19.94 -2.33
CA PRO A 520 -39.37 -19.18 -3.58
C PRO A 520 -39.97 -17.78 -3.40
N GLN A 521 -40.74 -17.53 -2.34
CA GLN A 521 -41.31 -16.23 -2.03
C GLN A 521 -40.27 -15.18 -1.64
N LEU A 522 -39.11 -15.61 -1.10
CA LEU A 522 -38.03 -14.68 -0.73
C LEU A 522 -37.26 -14.18 -1.95
N ARG A 523 -37.57 -14.67 -3.15
CA ARG A 523 -36.86 -14.28 -4.36
C ARG A 523 -37.00 -12.79 -4.64
N ASP A 524 -38.20 -12.25 -4.52
CA ASP A 524 -38.47 -10.84 -4.82
C ASP A 524 -38.06 -9.88 -3.67
N ARG A 525 -37.42 -10.39 -2.61
CA ARG A 525 -36.92 -9.57 -1.48
C ARG A 525 -35.54 -8.99 -1.72
N PHE A 526 -34.81 -9.44 -2.74
CA PHE A 526 -33.44 -8.99 -3.04
C PHE A 526 -33.40 -8.37 -4.44
N ASP A 527 -33.09 -7.08 -4.51
CA ASP A 527 -33.23 -6.25 -5.71
C ASP A 527 -32.10 -6.49 -6.72
N GLU A 528 -30.86 -6.60 -6.22
CA GLU A 528 -29.66 -6.79 -7.04
C GLU A 528 -28.67 -7.72 -6.35
N ILE A 529 -28.09 -8.63 -7.14
CA ILE A 529 -26.97 -9.49 -6.75
C ILE A 529 -25.71 -9.01 -7.48
N ILE A 530 -24.78 -8.45 -6.74
CA ILE A 530 -23.53 -7.87 -7.23
C ILE A 530 -22.40 -8.85 -6.92
N LEU A 531 -21.78 -9.39 -7.97
CA LEU A 531 -20.68 -10.34 -7.88
C LEU A 531 -19.40 -9.68 -8.38
N ALA A 532 -18.51 -9.30 -7.46
CA ALA A 532 -17.21 -8.74 -7.79
C ALA A 532 -16.15 -9.85 -7.85
N ALA A 533 -15.48 -9.98 -9.00
CA ALA A 533 -14.45 -10.98 -9.28
C ALA A 533 -14.82 -12.40 -8.80
N PRO A 534 -15.97 -12.98 -9.19
CA PRO A 534 -16.42 -14.25 -8.62
C PRO A 534 -15.44 -15.40 -8.85
N ASP A 535 -14.90 -15.91 -7.75
CA ASP A 535 -14.11 -17.13 -7.70
C ASP A 535 -15.04 -18.36 -7.71
N ILE A 536 -15.67 -18.61 -8.85
CA ILE A 536 -16.53 -19.77 -9.09
C ILE A 536 -16.12 -20.35 -10.44
N ASP A 537 -16.09 -21.68 -10.60
CA ASP A 537 -15.92 -22.29 -11.91
C ASP A 537 -16.94 -21.74 -12.93
N ALA A 538 -16.47 -21.24 -14.08
CA ALA A 538 -17.30 -20.48 -15.00
C ALA A 538 -18.44 -21.32 -15.62
N ASP A 539 -18.20 -22.60 -15.88
CA ASP A 539 -19.20 -23.50 -16.47
C ASP A 539 -20.23 -23.93 -15.43
N THR A 540 -19.79 -24.19 -14.19
CA THR A 540 -20.66 -24.43 -13.04
C THR A 540 -21.53 -23.19 -12.76
N PHE A 541 -20.95 -21.99 -12.81
CA PHE A 541 -21.68 -20.75 -12.64
C PHE A 541 -22.78 -20.60 -13.71
N ARG A 542 -22.43 -20.76 -14.98
CA ARG A 542 -23.36 -20.64 -16.11
C ARG A 542 -24.46 -21.71 -16.10
N ARG A 543 -24.11 -22.97 -15.82
CA ARG A 543 -25.02 -24.13 -15.91
C ARG A 543 -25.91 -24.26 -14.67
N ASP A 544 -25.32 -24.18 -13.48
CA ASP A 544 -25.96 -24.68 -12.26
C ASP A 544 -26.38 -23.58 -11.28
N ILE A 545 -25.75 -22.41 -11.32
CA ILE A 545 -25.92 -21.34 -10.33
C ILE A 545 -26.75 -20.20 -10.90
N ALA A 546 -26.28 -19.55 -11.97
CA ALA A 546 -26.90 -18.37 -12.53
C ALA A 546 -28.40 -18.56 -12.84
N PRO A 547 -28.86 -19.66 -13.48
CA PRO A 547 -30.29 -19.86 -13.73
C PRO A 547 -31.16 -19.93 -12.47
N LYS A 548 -30.59 -20.37 -11.33
CA LYS A 548 -31.31 -20.53 -10.07
C LYS A 548 -31.38 -19.22 -9.28
N ILE A 549 -30.35 -18.38 -9.36
CA ILE A 549 -30.32 -17.08 -8.67
C ILE A 549 -31.02 -15.97 -9.48
N LEU A 550 -31.11 -16.10 -10.81
CA LEU A 550 -31.77 -15.14 -11.71
C LEU A 550 -33.27 -15.37 -11.91
N ALA A 551 -33.84 -16.44 -11.36
CA ALA A 551 -35.27 -16.71 -11.53
C ALA A 551 -36.14 -15.60 -10.90
N GLY A 552 -37.05 -15.00 -11.70
CA GLY A 552 -37.99 -13.96 -11.25
C GLY A 552 -37.73 -12.60 -11.93
N LYS A 553 -38.02 -11.49 -11.24
CA LYS A 553 -37.75 -10.11 -11.71
C LYS A 553 -36.32 -9.63 -11.40
N ARG A 554 -35.46 -10.56 -11.01
CA ARG A 554 -34.17 -10.26 -10.40
C ARG A 554 -33.10 -9.87 -11.38
N ARG A 555 -32.14 -9.15 -10.83
CA ARG A 555 -31.05 -8.52 -11.54
C ARG A 555 -29.75 -8.95 -10.88
N ALA A 556 -28.79 -9.32 -11.71
CA ALA A 556 -27.43 -9.53 -11.23
C ALA A 556 -26.46 -8.75 -12.10
N THR A 557 -25.39 -8.30 -11.46
CA THR A 557 -24.29 -7.59 -12.09
C THR A 557 -23.01 -8.31 -11.70
N LEU A 558 -22.18 -8.66 -12.68
CA LEU A 558 -20.92 -9.36 -12.47
C LEU A 558 -19.77 -8.47 -12.94
N TYR A 559 -18.90 -8.05 -12.03
CA TYR A 559 -17.66 -7.37 -12.35
C TYR A 559 -16.56 -8.42 -12.50
N ALA A 560 -16.06 -8.60 -13.72
CA ALA A 560 -14.96 -9.50 -14.04
C ALA A 560 -13.64 -8.71 -14.10
N SER A 561 -12.54 -9.31 -13.65
CA SER A 561 -11.21 -8.72 -13.69
C SER A 561 -10.14 -9.79 -13.78
N SER A 562 -9.10 -9.56 -14.58
CA SER A 562 -7.90 -10.42 -14.64
C SER A 562 -6.90 -10.12 -13.51
N GLY A 563 -7.08 -9.04 -12.75
CA GLY A 563 -6.11 -8.56 -11.74
C GLY A 563 -6.30 -9.15 -10.34
N ASP A 564 -7.39 -9.85 -10.05
CA ASP A 564 -7.69 -10.35 -8.70
C ASP A 564 -6.79 -11.56 -8.32
N TYR A 565 -6.00 -11.41 -7.26
CA TYR A 565 -5.04 -12.41 -6.80
C TYR A 565 -5.68 -13.75 -6.42
N ALA A 566 -6.91 -13.75 -5.92
CA ALA A 566 -7.61 -14.99 -5.59
C ALA A 566 -7.97 -15.79 -6.85
N LEU A 567 -8.25 -15.12 -7.98
CA LEU A 567 -8.45 -15.79 -9.27
C LEU A 567 -7.16 -16.42 -9.79
N MET A 568 -6.01 -15.77 -9.56
CA MET A 568 -4.69 -16.33 -9.87
C MET A 568 -4.36 -17.55 -8.99
N ALA A 569 -4.57 -17.46 -7.68
CA ALA A 569 -4.40 -18.60 -6.76
C ALA A 569 -5.33 -19.77 -7.12
N SER A 570 -6.59 -19.48 -7.42
CA SER A 570 -7.61 -20.45 -7.80
C SER A 570 -7.33 -21.18 -9.13
N LYS A 571 -6.68 -20.51 -10.10
CA LYS A 571 -6.21 -21.14 -11.36
C LYS A 571 -5.14 -22.19 -11.09
N SER A 572 -4.18 -21.89 -10.21
CA SER A 572 -3.09 -22.80 -9.84
C SER A 572 -3.59 -24.07 -9.13
N PHE A 573 -4.72 -24.00 -8.42
CA PHE A 573 -5.26 -25.14 -7.65
C PHE A 573 -6.35 -25.94 -8.34
N ALA A 574 -7.17 -25.34 -9.21
CA ALA A 574 -8.38 -26.00 -9.69
C ALA A 574 -8.57 -26.01 -11.22
N GLY A 575 -7.57 -25.60 -12.01
CA GLY A 575 -7.38 -26.02 -13.40
C GLY A 575 -8.40 -25.54 -14.45
N TYR A 576 -9.48 -24.86 -14.05
CA TYR A 576 -10.53 -24.35 -14.93
C TYR A 576 -10.76 -22.85 -14.70
N ARG A 577 -11.28 -22.17 -15.74
CA ARG A 577 -11.51 -20.72 -15.77
C ARG A 577 -12.57 -20.30 -14.76
N ARG A 578 -12.36 -19.17 -14.09
CA ARG A 578 -13.34 -18.61 -13.13
C ARG A 578 -14.33 -17.68 -13.79
N ALA A 579 -15.52 -17.58 -13.22
CA ALA A 579 -16.60 -16.73 -13.70
C ALA A 579 -16.17 -15.26 -13.73
N GLY A 580 -15.37 -14.83 -12.74
CA GLY A 580 -14.86 -13.46 -12.62
C GLY A 580 -13.59 -13.17 -13.43
N ASP A 581 -13.04 -14.15 -14.14
CA ASP A 581 -11.79 -14.00 -14.88
C ASP A 581 -12.04 -13.54 -16.32
N THR A 582 -11.25 -12.58 -16.78
CA THR A 582 -11.26 -12.06 -18.15
C THR A 582 -10.12 -12.62 -19.00
N ALA A 583 -9.10 -13.22 -18.38
CA ALA A 583 -7.98 -13.84 -19.09
C ALA A 583 -8.46 -15.11 -19.84
N GLY A 584 -8.37 -15.09 -21.17
CA GLY A 584 -8.87 -16.19 -22.02
C GLY A 584 -10.36 -16.10 -22.38
N GLY A 585 -11.00 -14.97 -22.10
CA GLY A 585 -12.37 -14.65 -22.50
C GLY A 585 -13.31 -14.43 -21.32
N ILE A 586 -14.28 -13.52 -21.49
CA ILE A 586 -15.21 -13.09 -20.44
C ILE A 586 -16.43 -14.03 -20.30
N THR A 587 -16.86 -14.28 -19.05
CA THR A 587 -18.05 -15.11 -18.80
C THR A 587 -19.34 -14.31 -18.99
N ILE A 588 -19.96 -14.46 -20.16
CA ILE A 588 -21.28 -13.90 -20.45
C ILE A 588 -22.37 -14.91 -20.08
N VAL A 589 -23.37 -14.46 -19.31
CA VAL A 589 -24.56 -15.23 -18.94
C VAL A 589 -25.81 -14.39 -19.22
N PRO A 590 -26.79 -14.89 -20.00
CA PRO A 590 -28.03 -14.16 -20.24
C PRO A 590 -28.74 -13.77 -18.93
N GLY A 591 -29.12 -12.51 -18.81
CA GLY A 591 -29.77 -11.96 -17.61
C GLY A 591 -28.81 -11.43 -16.54
N ILE A 592 -27.49 -11.50 -16.77
CA ILE A 592 -26.47 -10.85 -15.93
C ILE A 592 -25.85 -9.70 -16.72
N ASP A 593 -25.78 -8.52 -16.12
CA ASP A 593 -24.95 -7.44 -16.64
C ASP A 593 -23.49 -7.75 -16.31
N THR A 594 -22.77 -8.34 -17.27
CA THR A 594 -21.34 -8.62 -17.14
C THR A 594 -20.53 -7.38 -17.52
N ILE A 595 -19.69 -6.91 -16.59
CA ILE A 595 -18.82 -5.73 -16.73
C ILE A 595 -17.37 -6.20 -16.66
N ASP A 596 -16.60 -5.96 -17.72
CA ASP A 596 -15.15 -6.07 -17.72
C ASP A 596 -14.56 -4.84 -17.03
N ALA A 597 -14.09 -5.09 -15.81
CA ALA A 597 -13.47 -4.10 -14.95
C ALA A 597 -11.93 -4.27 -14.93
N SER A 598 -11.34 -5.03 -15.87
CA SER A 598 -9.89 -5.30 -15.90
C SER A 598 -9.02 -4.05 -16.17
N THR A 599 -9.58 -3.04 -16.84
CA THR A 599 -8.92 -1.74 -17.08
C THR A 599 -9.00 -0.80 -15.89
N THR A 600 -9.88 -1.11 -14.93
CA THR A 600 -10.03 -0.39 -13.67
C THR A 600 -9.36 -1.18 -12.56
N SER A 601 -8.82 -0.50 -11.56
CA SER A 601 -8.19 -1.17 -10.43
C SER A 601 -9.26 -1.74 -9.48
N THR A 602 -9.60 -3.00 -9.70
CA THR A 602 -10.70 -3.70 -9.01
C THR A 602 -10.29 -4.37 -7.70
N ASP A 603 -9.22 -3.93 -7.06
CA ASP A 603 -8.72 -4.56 -5.84
C ASP A 603 -9.65 -4.25 -4.66
N PHE A 604 -10.72 -5.02 -4.52
CA PHE A 604 -11.73 -4.79 -3.49
C PHE A 604 -11.26 -5.19 -2.08
N VAL A 605 -10.18 -5.96 -1.88
CA VAL A 605 -9.53 -6.17 -0.56
C VAL A 605 -8.05 -6.63 -0.70
N GLY A 606 -7.13 -5.98 0.03
CA GLY A 606 -5.86 -6.57 0.52
C GLY A 606 -4.55 -6.09 -0.14
N HIS A 607 -3.94 -5.04 0.44
CA HIS A 607 -2.58 -4.51 0.21
C HIS A 607 -1.86 -4.87 -1.10
N SER A 608 -2.08 -4.06 -2.14
CA SER A 608 -0.99 -3.61 -2.99
C SER A 608 -1.22 -2.17 -3.44
N TYR A 609 -0.13 -1.41 -3.37
CA TYR A 609 -0.11 0.04 -3.49
C TYR A 609 -0.59 0.53 -4.88
N TYR A 610 -1.48 1.53 -4.87
CA TYR A 610 -1.89 2.44 -5.95
C TYR A 610 -2.98 2.01 -6.95
N ALA A 611 -4.25 1.95 -6.55
CA ALA A 611 -5.38 2.60 -7.21
C ALA A 611 -6.63 1.82 -6.82
N ASP A 612 -7.60 2.47 -6.20
CA ASP A 612 -8.94 1.95 -5.96
C ASP A 612 -9.86 2.57 -7.02
N SER A 613 -10.69 1.76 -7.68
CA SER A 613 -11.43 2.21 -8.86
C SER A 613 -12.63 3.10 -8.49
N GLU A 614 -12.43 4.42 -8.46
CA GLU A 614 -13.49 5.44 -8.48
C GLU A 614 -14.58 5.07 -9.50
N SER A 615 -14.18 4.53 -10.66
CA SER A 615 -15.06 4.05 -11.72
C SER A 615 -16.04 2.97 -11.25
N VAL A 616 -15.60 1.95 -10.50
CA VAL A 616 -16.49 0.87 -10.06
C VAL A 616 -17.41 1.34 -8.93
N LEU A 617 -16.91 2.11 -7.97
CA LEU A 617 -17.78 2.66 -6.92
C LEU A 617 -18.78 3.70 -7.46
N GLY A 618 -18.36 4.51 -8.43
CA GLY A 618 -19.24 5.43 -9.15
C GLY A 618 -20.34 4.69 -9.91
N ASP A 619 -20.00 3.57 -10.54
CA ASP A 619 -20.95 2.69 -11.23
C ASP A 619 -21.88 1.93 -10.24
N LEU A 620 -21.36 1.46 -9.11
CA LEU A 620 -22.15 0.89 -8.02
C LEU A 620 -23.12 1.91 -7.42
N ARG A 621 -22.73 3.19 -7.34
CA ARG A 621 -23.61 4.27 -6.90
C ARG A 621 -24.79 4.44 -7.86
N ASP A 622 -24.55 4.44 -9.17
CA ASP A 622 -25.61 4.50 -10.18
C ASP A 622 -26.52 3.27 -10.13
N LEU A 623 -25.95 2.08 -9.89
CA LEU A 623 -26.71 0.84 -9.75
C LEU A 623 -27.57 0.82 -8.48
N ILE A 624 -26.98 1.09 -7.32
CA ILE A 624 -27.62 0.93 -6.00
C ILE A 624 -28.55 2.12 -5.70
N LEU A 625 -28.07 3.36 -5.87
CA LEU A 625 -28.85 4.54 -5.47
C LEU A 625 -29.85 5.00 -6.53
N GLN A 626 -29.54 4.79 -7.82
CA GLN A 626 -30.39 5.26 -8.92
C GLN A 626 -31.11 4.11 -9.64
N GLY A 627 -30.78 2.85 -9.35
CA GLY A 627 -31.41 1.69 -9.98
C GLY A 627 -31.13 1.56 -11.48
N LYS A 628 -30.08 2.24 -12.00
CA LYS A 628 -29.75 2.25 -13.42
C LYS A 628 -29.22 0.89 -13.87
N ARG A 629 -29.68 0.42 -15.04
CA ARG A 629 -29.11 -0.76 -15.71
C ARG A 629 -27.84 -0.41 -16.47
N ALA A 630 -27.03 -1.40 -16.83
CA ALA A 630 -25.81 -1.19 -17.59
C ALA A 630 -25.98 -0.25 -18.80
N GLU A 631 -27.06 -0.42 -19.58
CA GLU A 631 -27.40 0.43 -20.73
C GLU A 631 -27.64 1.90 -20.41
N SER A 632 -27.93 2.23 -19.15
CA SER A 632 -28.26 3.59 -18.69
C SER A 632 -27.19 4.16 -17.75
N ARG A 633 -26.08 3.44 -17.54
CA ARG A 633 -24.95 3.88 -16.72
C ARG A 633 -23.92 4.51 -17.65
N THR A 634 -23.65 5.79 -17.45
CA THR A 634 -22.91 6.64 -18.41
C THR A 634 -21.41 6.39 -18.45
N ARG A 635 -20.90 5.50 -17.59
CA ARG A 635 -19.48 5.12 -17.51
C ARG A 635 -19.20 3.77 -18.17
N LEU A 636 -20.23 3.16 -18.78
CA LEU A 636 -20.18 1.83 -19.34
C LEU A 636 -20.46 1.84 -20.84
N GLU A 637 -19.51 1.29 -21.58
CA GLU A 637 -19.61 1.08 -23.02
C GLU A 637 -19.94 -0.38 -23.35
N PRO A 638 -20.90 -0.64 -24.26
CA PRO A 638 -21.25 -2.00 -24.65
C PRO A 638 -20.21 -2.59 -25.60
N VAL A 639 -19.76 -3.80 -25.30
CA VAL A 639 -18.93 -4.61 -26.19
C VAL A 639 -19.75 -5.81 -26.67
N VAL A 640 -19.88 -5.96 -27.99
CA VAL A 640 -20.64 -7.04 -28.63
C VAL A 640 -19.67 -8.06 -29.22
N THR A 641 -19.84 -9.32 -28.84
CA THR A 641 -19.06 -10.46 -29.35
C THR A 641 -20.00 -11.54 -29.88
N ASP A 642 -19.42 -12.56 -30.52
CA ASP A 642 -20.17 -13.75 -30.98
C ASP A 642 -20.82 -14.54 -29.83
N THR A 643 -20.31 -14.38 -28.60
CA THR A 643 -20.80 -15.08 -27.40
C THR A 643 -21.79 -14.25 -26.57
N GLY A 644 -22.04 -12.99 -26.95
CA GLY A 644 -23.02 -12.11 -26.33
C GLY A 644 -22.52 -10.68 -26.15
N ARG A 645 -23.26 -9.89 -25.38
CA ARG A 645 -22.89 -8.51 -25.02
C ARG A 645 -22.38 -8.47 -23.59
N TYR A 646 -21.30 -7.75 -23.36
CA TYR A 646 -20.82 -7.33 -22.05
C TYR A 646 -20.55 -5.82 -22.05
N TRP A 647 -20.12 -5.27 -20.92
CA TRP A 647 -19.86 -3.85 -20.72
C TRP A 647 -18.42 -3.64 -20.29
N THR A 648 -17.81 -2.49 -20.60
CA THR A 648 -16.50 -2.11 -20.08
C THR A 648 -16.51 -0.64 -19.68
N PHE A 649 -15.54 -0.19 -18.89
CA PHE A 649 -15.43 1.22 -18.51
C PHE A 649 -14.86 2.06 -19.64
N ASP A 650 -15.43 3.25 -19.83
CA ASP A 650 -15.01 4.22 -20.83
C ASP A 650 -13.58 4.68 -20.52
N GLY A 651 -12.65 4.53 -21.46
CA GLY A 651 -11.22 4.77 -21.25
C GLY A 651 -10.77 6.23 -21.13
N GLU A 652 -11.68 7.20 -20.91
CA GLU A 652 -11.39 8.65 -20.99
C GLU A 652 -11.54 9.48 -19.70
N ASP A 653 -12.08 8.96 -18.59
CA ASP A 653 -12.31 9.78 -17.38
C ASP A 653 -11.24 9.54 -16.29
N ASP A 654 -10.02 10.03 -16.54
CA ASP A 654 -8.95 10.19 -15.52
C ASP A 654 -8.51 11.67 -15.41
N ALA A 655 -9.38 12.60 -15.83
CA ALA A 655 -9.21 14.03 -15.56
C ALA A 655 -10.04 14.41 -14.32
N PRO A 656 -9.42 14.89 -13.23
CA PRO A 656 -10.18 15.43 -12.11
C PRO A 656 -10.93 16.67 -12.58
N THR A 657 -12.26 16.58 -12.69
CA THR A 657 -13.11 17.77 -12.69
C THR A 657 -13.00 18.44 -11.30
N PRO A 658 -12.87 19.77 -11.25
CA PRO A 658 -12.36 20.52 -10.09
C PRO A 658 -13.24 20.48 -8.85
#